data_AF-A0A8T0ABE2-F1
#
_entry.id   AF-A0A8T0ABE2-F1
#
_cell.length_a   1.000
_cell.length_b   1.000
_cell.length_c   1.000
_cell.angle_alpha   90.00
_cell.angle_beta   90.00
_cell.angle_gamma   90.00
#
_symmetry.space_group_name_H-M   'P 1'
#
loop_
_entity.id
_entity.type
_entity.pdbx_description
1 polymer ?
#
loop_
_entity_poly.entity_id
_entity_poly.type
_entity_poly.pdbx_seq_one_letter_code
_entity_poly.pdbx_strand_id
1 'polypeptide(L)'
;MWLLNVVCLAAVWKLGESVDGGMLFPQESLSREVKEINGLWSFRADFSPNRNQGFDQFWFKRPLAESGLVIDMPVPSSFNDITQNPNLRDFIGWVWYEKEAWIPQHWLQNKDTRIMLRVGSAHYYAVVWVNGVQVMEHEGGHLPFEANITDVIRMDATMPFRITIAVNNTLDLHTLPPGTIQYMNDPTKYPKNYFIQNTNFDFFNYAGIHRSVVLYTTPKAYIDDITVTTSFSDSTGIVNYNVTPRGSAKPFVKVTIMDKDGRCVATSNGTLGVLKVPEVNLWWPYLMHQNPGYLYSMEVQLTAESGVVDYYRLPVGIRTVSVTSTQFLINNKPFYFHGVNKHEDADIRGKGFDWPLIVKDFNLMKWMGANSFRTSHYPYAEEILQMADRHGIVIIDECPGVGIKDIRSFDNNSLAHHLVVMKELVRRDKNHPSVVMWSVANEPASEMPPAGFYFKQLITYTKSLDPTRLVTFITDSNYARDLGAPYVDVICVNSYFSWYHDPGHLEVISIQLHTQFDDWYGKYKKPIIQSEYGADAVAGLHNDPPFMFTEEYQKTVLQNYHTVFDQKRKEFVVGELIWNFADFLTAQGVTRVVGNKKGMFTRQRQPKSGAFLLKERYWRIANETGVLSTWAKYPCL
;
A
#
# COMPACT_ATOMS: atom_id res chain seq x y z
N MET A 1 32.83 15.54 -36.08
CA MET A 1 34.28 15.32 -36.15
C MET A 1 34.91 15.93 -34.90
N TRP A 2 34.87 15.18 -33.80
CA TRP A 2 35.78 15.15 -32.64
C TRP A 2 35.20 14.00 -31.80
N LEU A 3 35.90 12.89 -31.86
CA LEU A 3 35.51 11.54 -31.46
C LEU A 3 36.28 11.16 -30.20
N LEU A 4 35.67 10.22 -29.45
CA LEU A 4 36.30 9.10 -28.73
C LEU A 4 36.80 9.27 -27.28
N ASN A 5 36.40 8.24 -26.50
CA ASN A 5 36.96 7.68 -25.26
C ASN A 5 36.56 8.43 -23.98
N VAL A 6 35.79 7.88 -23.03
CA VAL A 6 35.91 6.55 -22.38
C VAL A 6 34.54 6.11 -21.83
N VAL A 7 33.91 5.07 -22.39
CA VAL A 7 32.96 4.19 -21.64
C VAL A 7 33.03 2.80 -22.28
N CYS A 8 33.98 2.00 -21.83
CA CYS A 8 33.96 0.55 -22.02
C CYS A 8 34.32 -0.06 -20.67
N LEU A 9 33.31 -0.54 -19.95
CA LEU A 9 33.40 -1.70 -19.06
C LEU A 9 31.98 -2.05 -18.59
N ALA A 10 31.44 -3.11 -19.21
CA ALA A 10 30.38 -3.99 -18.71
C ALA A 10 29.07 -3.35 -18.22
N ALA A 11 28.25 -2.86 -19.17
CA ALA A 11 26.83 -2.60 -18.97
C ALA A 11 25.98 -3.61 -19.77
N VAL A 12 26.22 -4.90 -19.54
CA VAL A 12 25.30 -5.98 -19.93
C VAL A 12 25.38 -7.00 -18.80
N TRP A 13 24.25 -7.20 -18.09
CA TRP A 13 24.04 -8.02 -16.88
C TRP A 13 24.28 -7.35 -15.51
N LYS A 14 23.51 -6.29 -15.22
CA LYS A 14 23.10 -5.96 -13.84
C LYS A 14 21.70 -5.33 -13.75
N LEU A 15 20.85 -5.57 -14.75
CA LEU A 15 19.40 -5.34 -14.66
C LEU A 15 18.79 -6.65 -14.17
N GLY A 16 18.62 -6.75 -12.85
CA GLY A 16 18.20 -7.97 -12.17
C GLY A 16 19.19 -8.45 -11.12
N GLU A 17 19.66 -7.58 -10.22
CA GLU A 17 19.82 -8.08 -8.84
C GLU A 17 18.40 -8.24 -8.30
N SER A 18 17.97 -9.49 -8.46
CA SER A 18 16.73 -10.11 -8.08
C SER A 18 16.27 -9.64 -6.71
N VAL A 19 14.96 -9.44 -6.60
CA VAL A 19 14.19 -9.71 -5.38
C VAL A 19 14.49 -11.17 -4.97
N ASP A 20 15.66 -11.42 -4.37
CA ASP A 20 16.26 -12.74 -4.16
C ASP A 20 16.27 -13.15 -2.68
N GLY A 21 15.45 -12.49 -1.86
CA GLY A 21 15.27 -12.77 -0.44
C GLY A 21 13.84 -12.50 -0.01
N GLY A 22 13.49 -13.03 1.15
CA GLY A 22 12.22 -12.72 1.82
C GLY A 22 12.14 -11.24 2.22
N MET A 23 10.99 -10.86 2.79
CA MET A 23 10.75 -9.50 3.27
C MET A 23 9.81 -9.51 4.47
N LEU A 24 9.98 -10.53 5.33
CA LEU A 24 9.20 -10.69 6.54
C LEU A 24 9.31 -9.44 7.42
N PHE A 25 8.19 -9.04 8.02
CA PHE A 25 8.15 -7.89 8.92
C PHE A 25 9.07 -8.14 10.14
N PRO A 26 10.00 -7.23 10.47
CA PRO A 26 10.85 -7.39 11.64
C PRO A 26 10.02 -7.44 12.92
N GLN A 27 10.33 -8.39 13.80
CA GLN A 27 9.68 -8.53 15.09
C GLN A 27 10.67 -9.07 16.12
N GLU A 28 10.43 -8.72 17.38
CA GLU A 28 11.17 -9.26 18.50
C GLU A 28 10.79 -10.72 18.76
N SER A 29 11.78 -11.54 19.07
CA SER A 29 11.58 -12.94 19.44
C SER A 29 12.71 -13.38 20.38
N LEU A 30 12.72 -14.66 20.77
CA LEU A 30 13.82 -15.21 21.56
C LEU A 30 15.17 -15.15 20.84
N SER A 31 15.19 -14.96 19.51
CA SER A 31 16.38 -14.95 18.66
C SER A 31 16.59 -13.65 17.88
N ARG A 32 15.66 -12.68 18.00
CA ARG A 32 15.63 -11.46 17.18
C ARG A 32 15.34 -10.25 18.04
N GLU A 33 16.10 -9.18 17.83
CA GLU A 33 15.89 -7.88 18.46
C GLU A 33 15.62 -6.84 17.38
N VAL A 34 14.78 -5.83 17.70
CA VAL A 34 14.47 -4.72 16.80
C VAL A 34 14.79 -3.41 17.52
N LYS A 35 15.44 -2.49 16.83
CA LYS A 35 15.75 -1.16 17.31
C LYS A 35 15.27 -0.13 16.30
N GLU A 36 14.29 0.68 16.69
CA GLU A 36 13.84 1.80 15.87
C GLU A 36 14.90 2.90 15.79
N ILE A 37 15.05 3.46 14.59
CA ILE A 37 15.93 4.58 14.26
C ILE A 37 15.09 5.83 13.89
N ASN A 38 13.85 5.86 14.36
CA ASN A 38 12.90 6.96 14.22
C ASN A 38 13.34 8.21 15.00
N GLY A 39 12.59 9.31 14.87
CA GLY A 39 12.85 10.60 15.52
C GLY A 39 13.50 11.61 14.57
N LEU A 40 14.31 12.51 15.09
CA LEU A 40 14.96 13.55 14.27
C LEU A 40 16.17 12.99 13.51
N TRP A 41 16.29 13.43 12.26
CA TRP A 41 17.41 13.19 11.35
C TRP A 41 17.91 14.55 10.84
N SER A 42 19.22 14.68 10.67
CA SER A 42 19.81 15.81 9.94
C SER A 42 19.35 15.77 8.49
N PHE A 43 18.89 16.89 7.94
CA PHE A 43 18.28 16.94 6.63
C PHE A 43 18.82 18.09 5.78
N ARG A 44 18.98 17.83 4.48
CA ARG A 44 19.28 18.86 3.48
C ARG A 44 18.73 18.48 2.10
N ALA A 45 18.07 19.43 1.44
CA ALA A 45 17.72 19.32 0.02
C ALA A 45 18.85 19.88 -0.86
N ASP A 46 19.14 19.20 -1.98
CA ASP A 46 20.14 19.65 -2.95
C ASP A 46 19.55 20.64 -3.94
N PHE A 47 19.62 21.94 -3.60
CA PHE A 47 19.15 23.03 -4.45
C PHE A 47 20.12 23.41 -5.58
N SER A 48 21.21 22.66 -5.80
CA SER A 48 22.14 22.97 -6.89
C SER A 48 21.41 22.93 -8.26
N PRO A 49 21.88 23.70 -9.27
CA PRO A 49 21.20 23.76 -10.56
C PRO A 49 21.01 22.42 -11.26
N ASN A 50 21.93 21.47 -11.09
CA ASN A 50 21.86 20.12 -11.64
C ASN A 50 21.22 19.09 -10.68
N ARG A 51 20.84 19.52 -9.47
CA ARG A 51 20.31 18.68 -8.37
C ARG A 51 21.25 17.54 -7.96
N ASN A 52 22.54 17.60 -8.29
CA ASN A 52 23.47 16.47 -8.12
C ASN A 52 24.73 16.81 -7.32
N GLN A 53 24.80 18.01 -6.72
CA GLN A 53 25.98 18.46 -5.97
C GLN A 53 26.32 17.51 -4.83
N GLY A 54 25.32 16.87 -4.20
CA GLY A 54 25.56 15.93 -3.12
C GLY A 54 26.32 14.68 -3.52
N PHE A 55 26.13 14.21 -4.75
CA PHE A 55 26.92 13.13 -5.31
C PHE A 55 28.27 13.65 -5.81
N ASP A 56 28.29 14.78 -6.51
CA ASP A 56 29.51 15.39 -7.06
C ASP A 56 30.55 15.71 -5.97
N GLN A 57 30.10 16.06 -4.77
CA GLN A 57 30.94 16.38 -3.61
C GLN A 57 30.99 15.27 -2.55
N PHE A 58 30.43 14.09 -2.83
CA PHE A 58 30.44 12.94 -1.94
C PHE A 58 29.95 13.25 -0.52
N TRP A 59 28.80 13.91 -0.38
CA TRP A 59 28.25 14.32 0.92
C TRP A 59 28.13 13.17 1.92
N PHE A 60 27.90 11.94 1.44
CA PHE A 60 27.84 10.72 2.25
C PHE A 60 29.17 10.29 2.91
N LYS A 61 30.32 10.80 2.47
CA LYS A 61 31.64 10.38 3.00
C LYS A 61 32.01 10.96 4.36
N ARG A 62 31.36 12.04 4.78
CA ARG A 62 31.57 12.75 6.06
C ARG A 62 30.22 13.15 6.65
N PRO A 63 30.14 13.60 7.92
CA PRO A 63 28.90 14.12 8.47
C PRO A 63 28.27 15.19 7.58
N LEU A 64 26.96 15.11 7.38
CA LEU A 64 26.19 15.94 6.45
C LEU A 64 26.37 17.44 6.79
N ALA A 65 26.40 17.77 8.09
CA ALA A 65 26.61 19.11 8.60
C ALA A 65 27.98 19.72 8.20
N GLU A 66 29.01 18.91 7.95
CA GLU A 66 30.33 19.40 7.49
C GLU A 66 30.32 19.81 6.02
N SER A 67 29.33 19.34 5.25
CA SER A 67 29.17 19.69 3.84
C SER A 67 28.24 20.87 3.61
N GLY A 68 27.64 21.43 4.66
CA GLY A 68 26.76 22.60 4.59
C GLY A 68 25.67 22.60 5.66
N LEU A 69 24.82 23.63 5.66
CA LEU A 69 23.72 23.77 6.62
C LEU A 69 22.74 22.60 6.51
N VAL A 70 22.36 22.05 7.66
CA VAL A 70 21.32 21.03 7.82
C VAL A 70 20.21 21.56 8.72
N ILE A 71 19.02 20.98 8.61
CA ILE A 71 17.88 21.21 9.51
C ILE A 71 17.42 19.87 10.08
N ASP A 72 16.63 19.89 11.16
CA ASP A 72 16.00 18.68 11.67
C ASP A 72 14.81 18.27 10.81
N MET A 73 14.68 16.97 10.53
CA MET A 73 13.52 16.39 9.86
C MET A 73 13.05 15.15 10.61
N PRO A 74 11.76 15.03 10.97
CA PRO A 74 11.24 13.85 11.64
C PRO A 74 11.12 12.67 10.67
N VAL A 75 11.42 11.47 11.17
CA VAL A 75 11.18 10.19 10.51
C VAL A 75 10.40 9.31 11.49
N PRO A 76 9.23 8.74 11.11
CA PRO A 76 8.58 8.83 9.80
C PRO A 76 7.87 10.17 9.54
N SER A 77 8.09 10.77 8.36
CA SER A 77 7.33 11.93 7.85
C SER A 77 7.63 12.22 6.39
N SER A 78 6.68 12.84 5.69
CA SER A 78 7.00 13.60 4.48
C SER A 78 7.67 14.92 4.87
N PHE A 79 8.63 15.42 4.09
CA PHE A 79 9.32 16.68 4.43
C PHE A 79 8.52 17.94 4.04
N ASN A 80 7.58 17.79 3.11
CA ASN A 80 7.03 18.89 2.34
C ASN A 80 6.33 19.96 3.20
N ASP A 81 5.57 19.54 4.23
CA ASP A 81 4.77 20.44 5.07
C ASP A 81 5.34 20.60 6.49
N ILE A 82 6.60 20.21 6.73
CA ILE A 82 7.28 20.37 8.03
C ILE A 82 7.81 21.80 8.23
N THR A 83 8.16 22.48 7.14
CA THR A 83 8.85 23.78 7.19
C THR A 83 7.99 24.89 6.59
N GLN A 84 8.36 26.14 6.89
CA GLN A 84 7.74 27.33 6.28
C GLN A 84 8.37 27.70 4.92
N ASN A 85 9.23 26.84 4.36
CA ASN A 85 9.95 27.11 3.12
C ASN A 85 9.16 26.57 1.90
N PRO A 86 8.54 27.44 1.08
CA PRO A 86 7.78 27.00 -0.09
C PRO A 86 8.64 26.30 -1.13
N ASN A 87 9.92 26.66 -1.25
CA ASN A 87 10.83 26.01 -2.19
C ASN A 87 11.17 24.58 -1.78
N LEU A 88 11.13 24.28 -0.47
CA LEU A 88 11.29 22.91 0.00
C LEU A 88 10.01 22.11 -0.21
N ARG A 89 8.84 22.71 0.05
CA ARG A 89 7.54 22.04 -0.12
C ARG A 89 7.35 21.44 -1.51
N ASP A 90 7.64 22.24 -2.54
CA ASP A 90 7.47 21.86 -3.95
C ASP A 90 8.81 21.44 -4.61
N PHE A 91 9.81 21.08 -3.80
CA PHE A 91 11.13 20.67 -4.28
C PHE A 91 11.06 19.40 -5.12
N ILE A 92 11.83 19.38 -6.21
CA ILE A 92 12.05 18.22 -7.07
C ILE A 92 13.56 17.98 -7.17
N GLY A 93 13.99 16.76 -6.80
CA GLY A 93 15.38 16.33 -6.85
C GLY A 93 15.77 15.50 -5.63
N TRP A 94 17.05 15.56 -5.27
CA TRP A 94 17.60 14.78 -4.16
C TRP A 94 17.50 15.51 -2.82
N VAL A 95 16.97 14.82 -1.82
CA VAL A 95 17.05 15.21 -0.41
C VAL A 95 17.89 14.20 0.35
N TRP A 96 18.61 14.65 1.37
CA TRP A 96 19.55 13.86 2.15
C TRP A 96 19.12 13.84 3.60
N TYR A 97 18.99 12.64 4.16
CA TYR A 97 18.76 12.38 5.57
C TYR A 97 20.03 11.77 6.16
N GLU A 98 20.41 12.16 7.38
CA GLU A 98 21.50 11.54 8.12
C GLU A 98 21.17 11.38 9.59
N LYS A 99 21.55 10.23 10.14
CA LYS A 99 21.45 9.95 11.58
C LYS A 99 22.61 9.12 12.08
N GLU A 100 23.14 9.51 13.22
CA GLU A 100 24.04 8.69 14.00
C GLU A 100 23.26 7.83 14.99
N ALA A 101 23.69 6.59 15.16
CA ALA A 101 23.07 5.66 16.10
C ALA A 101 24.12 4.76 16.77
N TRP A 102 23.77 4.28 17.96
CA TRP A 102 24.58 3.32 18.72
C TRP A 102 24.02 1.91 18.57
N ILE A 103 24.92 0.94 18.38
CA ILE A 103 24.57 -0.48 18.39
C ILE A 103 24.76 -1.04 19.80
N PRO A 104 23.82 -1.85 20.32
CA PRO A 104 24.03 -2.58 21.56
C PRO A 104 25.29 -3.45 21.49
N GLN A 105 26.16 -3.35 22.50
CA GLN A 105 27.48 -3.99 22.50
C GLN A 105 27.41 -5.51 22.25
N HIS A 106 26.36 -6.17 22.75
CA HIS A 106 26.18 -7.62 22.58
C HIS A 106 25.92 -8.03 21.12
N TRP A 107 25.35 -7.16 20.28
CA TRP A 107 25.20 -7.42 18.83
C TRP A 107 26.55 -7.47 18.10
N LEU A 108 27.51 -6.68 18.59
CA LEU A 108 28.86 -6.60 18.02
C LEU A 108 29.75 -7.74 18.49
N GLN A 109 29.66 -8.10 19.78
CA GLN A 109 30.45 -9.17 20.39
C GLN A 109 30.04 -10.55 19.89
N ASN A 110 28.74 -10.78 19.70
CA ASN A 110 28.24 -12.06 19.20
C ASN A 110 28.48 -12.18 17.69
N LYS A 111 29.50 -12.97 17.31
CA LYS A 111 29.86 -13.20 15.90
C LYS A 111 28.75 -13.85 15.09
N ASP A 112 27.78 -14.50 15.72
CA ASP A 112 26.67 -15.20 15.06
C ASP A 112 25.41 -14.34 14.89
N THR A 113 25.46 -13.09 15.35
CA THR A 113 24.44 -12.08 15.06
C THR A 113 24.68 -11.48 13.67
N ARG A 114 23.62 -11.49 12.85
CA ARG A 114 23.46 -10.72 11.61
C ARG A 114 22.67 -9.46 11.93
N ILE A 115 23.17 -8.30 11.52
CA ILE A 115 22.58 -6.98 11.73
C ILE A 115 22.09 -6.43 10.38
N MET A 116 20.82 -6.06 10.36
CA MET A 116 20.11 -5.60 9.17
C MET A 116 19.64 -4.16 9.36
N LEU A 117 19.74 -3.35 8.31
CA LEU A 117 19.05 -2.07 8.19
C LEU A 117 17.84 -2.27 7.29
N ARG A 118 16.67 -1.85 7.75
CA ARG A 118 15.43 -1.83 6.96
C ARG A 118 14.85 -0.42 6.95
N VAL A 119 14.44 0.01 5.76
CA VAL A 119 13.64 1.22 5.56
C VAL A 119 12.24 0.78 5.15
N GLY A 120 11.21 1.19 5.90
CA GLY A 120 9.83 0.80 5.60
C GLY A 120 9.31 1.37 4.29
N SER A 121 9.68 2.61 3.95
CA SER A 121 9.52 3.21 2.63
C SER A 121 10.25 4.55 2.52
N ALA A 122 10.74 4.86 1.31
CA ALA A 122 11.29 6.17 0.96
C ALA A 122 10.85 6.52 -0.47
N HIS A 123 10.26 7.70 -0.68
CA HIS A 123 9.66 8.06 -1.97
C HIS A 123 10.55 9.01 -2.79
N TYR A 124 10.97 8.68 -4.02
CA TYR A 124 10.69 7.52 -4.86
C TYR A 124 11.89 6.59 -5.07
N TYR A 125 13.08 7.15 -5.33
CA TYR A 125 14.32 6.38 -5.49
C TYR A 125 15.27 6.69 -4.33
N ALA A 126 15.85 5.66 -3.72
CA ALA A 126 16.66 5.78 -2.52
C ALA A 126 18.05 5.17 -2.68
N VAL A 127 19.06 5.83 -2.11
CA VAL A 127 20.43 5.31 -1.98
C VAL A 127 20.83 5.40 -0.52
N VAL A 128 21.41 4.33 0.03
CA VAL A 128 21.72 4.21 1.45
C VAL A 128 23.19 3.94 1.67
N TRP A 129 23.78 4.70 2.59
CA TRP A 129 25.15 4.53 3.06
C TRP A 129 25.19 4.29 4.56
N VAL A 130 26.12 3.43 4.98
CA VAL A 130 26.51 3.25 6.38
C VAL A 130 28.00 3.56 6.48
N ASN A 131 28.38 4.50 7.34
CA ASN A 131 29.75 4.99 7.49
C ASN A 131 30.40 5.41 6.15
N GLY A 132 29.60 5.97 5.23
CA GLY A 132 30.04 6.39 3.89
C GLY A 132 30.32 5.25 2.90
N VAL A 133 29.96 4.01 3.25
CA VAL A 133 29.95 2.84 2.35
C VAL A 133 28.52 2.63 1.86
N GLN A 134 28.33 2.57 0.54
CA GLN A 134 27.01 2.31 -0.03
C GLN A 134 26.62 0.86 0.24
N VAL A 135 25.46 0.67 0.84
CA VAL A 135 24.98 -0.67 1.23
C VAL A 135 23.79 -1.12 0.40
N MET A 136 23.02 -0.20 -0.19
CA MET A 136 21.91 -0.53 -1.09
C MET A 136 21.35 0.67 -1.86
N GLU A 137 20.54 0.34 -2.87
CA GLU A 137 19.65 1.23 -3.61
C GLU A 137 18.26 0.59 -3.70
N HIS A 138 17.21 1.40 -3.83
CA HIS A 138 15.84 0.92 -4.09
C HIS A 138 15.06 1.90 -4.95
N GLU A 139 14.28 1.36 -5.88
CA GLU A 139 13.37 2.11 -6.74
C GLU A 139 11.92 1.77 -6.39
N GLY A 140 11.18 2.72 -5.83
CA GLY A 140 9.77 2.57 -5.47
C GLY A 140 9.42 3.24 -4.14
N GLY A 141 8.31 3.96 -4.09
CA GLY A 141 8.03 4.85 -2.95
C GLY A 141 7.27 4.27 -1.75
N HIS A 142 6.79 3.03 -1.83
CA HIS A 142 5.78 2.50 -0.90
C HIS A 142 6.07 1.08 -0.39
N LEU A 143 7.19 0.49 -0.81
CA LEU A 143 7.56 -0.88 -0.47
C LEU A 143 8.89 -0.88 0.28
N PRO A 144 9.08 -1.82 1.21
CA PRO A 144 10.25 -1.84 2.07
C PRO A 144 11.46 -2.46 1.38
N PHE A 145 12.63 -2.06 1.87
CA PHE A 145 13.91 -2.56 1.40
C PHE A 145 14.89 -2.67 2.57
N GLU A 146 15.85 -3.60 2.48
CA GLU A 146 16.81 -3.85 3.54
C GLU A 146 18.20 -4.26 3.03
N ALA A 147 19.21 -4.05 3.88
CA ALA A 147 20.59 -4.43 3.62
C ALA A 147 21.24 -5.07 4.86
N ASN A 148 22.11 -6.06 4.61
CA ASN A 148 22.97 -6.60 5.65
C ASN A 148 24.16 -5.67 5.87
N ILE A 149 24.26 -5.10 7.08
CA ILE A 149 25.27 -4.11 7.44
C ILE A 149 26.25 -4.63 8.49
N THR A 150 26.19 -5.94 8.79
CA THR A 150 26.98 -6.59 9.84
C THR A 150 28.47 -6.27 9.72
N ASP A 151 29.03 -6.45 8.53
CA ASP A 151 30.47 -6.30 8.31
C ASP A 151 30.88 -4.82 8.33
N VAL A 152 30.04 -3.93 7.79
CA VAL A 152 30.29 -2.48 7.75
C VAL A 152 30.32 -1.89 9.15
N ILE A 153 29.40 -2.28 10.02
CA ILE A 153 29.35 -1.81 11.40
C ILE A 153 30.55 -2.34 12.21
N ARG A 154 30.95 -3.60 11.98
CA ARG A 154 32.05 -4.23 12.75
C ARG A 154 33.44 -3.68 12.42
N MET A 155 33.59 -2.91 11.35
CA MET A 155 34.87 -2.27 11.01
C MET A 155 35.33 -1.25 12.06
N ASP A 156 34.40 -0.55 12.70
CA ASP A 156 34.69 0.38 13.80
C ASP A 156 33.58 0.30 14.86
N ALA A 157 33.76 -0.66 15.77
CA ALA A 157 32.81 -0.95 16.84
C ALA A 157 32.86 0.05 18.02
N THR A 158 33.70 1.09 17.94
CA THR A 158 33.97 2.00 19.07
C THR A 158 33.25 3.35 18.96
N MET A 159 32.71 3.66 17.78
CA MET A 159 32.05 4.93 17.45
C MET A 159 30.58 4.69 17.09
N PRO A 160 29.69 5.71 17.22
CA PRO A 160 28.36 5.62 16.64
C PRO A 160 28.49 5.45 15.12
N PHE A 161 27.64 4.60 14.53
CA PHE A 161 27.60 4.45 13.09
C PHE A 161 26.67 5.50 12.49
N ARG A 162 27.01 5.94 11.28
CA ARG A 162 26.32 7.01 10.56
C ARG A 162 25.54 6.42 9.40
N ILE A 163 24.23 6.61 9.39
CA ILE A 163 23.34 6.25 8.28
C ILE A 163 23.06 7.50 7.48
N THR A 164 23.35 7.48 6.19
CA THR A 164 22.96 8.55 5.26
C THR A 164 22.02 7.95 4.21
N ILE A 165 20.90 8.61 3.93
CA ILE A 165 19.93 8.19 2.93
C ILE A 165 19.65 9.36 2.00
N ALA A 166 19.94 9.20 0.71
CA ALA A 166 19.51 10.13 -0.33
C ALA A 166 18.20 9.63 -0.93
N VAL A 167 17.23 10.52 -1.10
CA VAL A 167 15.90 10.21 -1.63
C VAL A 167 15.57 11.17 -2.77
N ASN A 168 15.18 10.65 -3.94
CA ASN A 168 14.76 11.42 -5.11
C ASN A 168 13.27 11.26 -5.37
N ASN A 169 12.54 12.35 -5.51
CA ASN A 169 11.09 12.38 -5.74
C ASN A 169 10.68 12.71 -7.19
N THR A 170 11.62 12.69 -8.12
CA THR A 170 11.35 12.89 -9.55
C THR A 170 10.60 11.68 -10.10
N LEU A 171 9.53 11.94 -10.84
CA LEU A 171 8.75 10.91 -11.54
C LEU A 171 8.92 11.07 -13.04
N ASP A 172 9.12 9.95 -13.72
CA ASP A 172 9.27 9.88 -15.18
C ASP A 172 8.26 8.90 -15.79
N LEU A 173 8.38 8.62 -17.09
CA LEU A 173 7.43 7.78 -17.79
C LEU A 173 7.44 6.31 -17.32
N HIS A 174 8.54 5.88 -16.70
CA HIS A 174 8.83 4.52 -16.28
C HIS A 174 8.61 4.31 -14.78
N THR A 175 8.50 5.37 -13.98
CA THR A 175 8.15 5.29 -12.55
C THR A 175 6.70 4.86 -12.31
N LEU A 176 6.41 4.39 -11.10
CA LEU A 176 5.03 4.09 -10.65
C LEU A 176 4.72 4.83 -9.34
N PRO A 177 3.91 5.91 -9.38
CA PRO A 177 3.18 6.44 -10.54
C PRO A 177 4.09 7.12 -11.59
N PRO A 178 3.68 7.19 -12.87
CA PRO A 178 4.45 7.89 -13.90
C PRO A 178 4.24 9.41 -13.84
N GLY A 179 5.23 10.13 -14.35
CA GLY A 179 5.22 11.59 -14.49
C GLY A 179 6.10 12.05 -15.66
N THR A 180 6.22 13.37 -15.83
CA THR A 180 7.20 13.95 -16.74
C THR A 180 7.77 15.25 -16.19
N ILE A 181 9.06 15.49 -16.45
CA ILE A 181 9.67 16.80 -16.23
C ILE A 181 9.52 17.65 -17.49
N GLN A 182 8.98 18.86 -17.33
CA GLN A 182 8.84 19.83 -18.41
C GLN A 182 9.62 21.09 -18.09
N TYR A 183 10.61 21.40 -18.94
CA TYR A 183 11.36 22.66 -18.89
C TYR A 183 10.61 23.76 -19.64
N MET A 184 10.43 24.91 -19.00
CA MET A 184 9.75 26.07 -19.58
C MET A 184 10.78 27.08 -20.06
N ASN A 185 11.17 26.94 -21.33
CA ASN A 185 12.31 27.67 -21.90
C ASN A 185 11.98 29.05 -22.46
N ASP A 186 10.74 29.52 -22.37
CA ASP A 186 10.34 30.85 -22.82
C ASP A 186 10.75 31.90 -21.78
N PRO A 187 11.82 32.69 -22.02
CA PRO A 187 12.33 33.63 -21.04
C PRO A 187 11.41 34.85 -20.85
N THR A 188 10.41 35.02 -21.71
CA THR A 188 9.41 36.10 -21.57
C THR A 188 8.37 35.78 -20.49
N LYS A 189 8.27 34.51 -20.09
CA LYS A 189 7.25 34.01 -19.15
C LYS A 189 7.84 33.34 -17.92
N TYR A 190 8.99 32.69 -18.06
CA TYR A 190 9.56 31.85 -17.02
C TYR A 190 11.00 32.24 -16.70
N PRO A 191 11.44 32.11 -15.42
CA PRO A 191 12.82 32.33 -15.07
C PRO A 191 13.73 31.27 -15.71
N LYS A 192 15.02 31.56 -15.80
CA LYS A 192 16.02 30.63 -16.34
C LYS A 192 15.99 29.29 -15.58
N ASN A 193 16.02 28.18 -16.32
CA ASN A 193 15.98 26.81 -15.79
C ASN A 193 14.70 26.46 -15.02
N TYR A 194 13.60 27.16 -15.24
CA TYR A 194 12.31 26.79 -14.66
C TYR A 194 11.82 25.45 -15.25
N PHE A 195 11.42 24.54 -14.38
CA PHE A 195 10.82 23.27 -14.76
C PHE A 195 9.75 22.86 -13.75
N ILE A 196 8.85 21.99 -14.17
CA ILE A 196 7.78 21.44 -13.33
C ILE A 196 7.72 19.91 -13.48
N GLN A 197 7.20 19.25 -12.44
CA GLN A 197 6.79 17.86 -12.48
C GLN A 197 5.31 17.80 -12.87
N ASN A 198 5.02 17.21 -14.03
CA ASN A 198 3.67 16.89 -14.44
C ASN A 198 3.28 15.49 -13.91
N THR A 199 2.06 15.37 -13.39
CA THR A 199 1.49 14.16 -12.82
C THR A 199 0.04 14.02 -13.25
N ASN A 200 -0.45 12.79 -13.46
CA ASN A 200 -1.83 12.50 -13.84
C ASN A 200 -2.59 11.71 -12.76
N PHE A 201 -2.30 11.97 -11.48
CA PHE A 201 -2.94 11.34 -10.33
C PHE A 201 -3.40 12.40 -9.32
N ASP A 202 -4.46 12.09 -8.59
CA ASP A 202 -5.18 13.06 -7.76
C ASP A 202 -4.76 13.04 -6.29
N PHE A 203 -3.47 13.02 -5.98
CA PHE A 203 -2.94 13.20 -4.62
C PHE A 203 -1.59 13.90 -4.66
N PHE A 204 -1.19 14.56 -3.57
CA PHE A 204 0.07 15.29 -3.55
C PHE A 204 1.27 14.32 -3.55
N ASN A 205 2.27 14.62 -4.39
CA ASN A 205 3.53 13.87 -4.51
C ASN A 205 4.46 14.12 -3.31
N TYR A 206 3.95 13.83 -2.11
CA TYR A 206 4.72 13.86 -0.88
C TYR A 206 5.95 12.95 -0.99
N ALA A 207 7.07 13.44 -0.46
CA ALA A 207 8.33 12.73 -0.47
C ALA A 207 9.04 12.77 0.88
N GLY A 208 9.99 11.85 1.06
CA GLY A 208 10.70 11.64 2.32
C GLY A 208 10.68 10.17 2.74
N ILE A 209 10.98 9.94 4.01
CA ILE A 209 10.97 8.62 4.63
C ILE A 209 9.66 8.49 5.42
N HIS A 210 8.65 7.90 4.77
CA HIS A 210 7.27 7.90 5.28
C HIS A 210 6.99 6.87 6.36
N ARG A 211 7.82 5.82 6.45
CA ARG A 211 7.67 4.72 7.40
C ARG A 211 8.95 4.48 8.18
N SER A 212 8.82 3.72 9.26
CA SER A 212 9.91 3.51 10.22
C SER A 212 11.20 3.02 9.56
N VAL A 213 12.32 3.54 10.05
CA VAL A 213 13.65 2.98 9.78
C VAL A 213 14.04 2.17 11.00
N VAL A 214 14.40 0.90 10.80
CA VAL A 214 14.75 0.01 11.91
C VAL A 214 16.06 -0.71 11.63
N LEU A 215 16.80 -0.94 12.70
CA LEU A 215 17.77 -2.02 12.74
C LEU A 215 17.11 -3.26 13.32
N TYR A 216 17.44 -4.42 12.79
CA TYR A 216 17.04 -5.68 13.43
C TYR A 216 18.14 -6.72 13.35
N THR A 217 18.06 -7.70 14.25
CA THR A 217 18.99 -8.83 14.27
C THR A 217 18.31 -10.14 13.93
N THR A 218 19.10 -11.02 13.33
CA THR A 218 18.81 -12.45 13.26
C THR A 218 20.08 -13.22 13.63
N PRO A 219 19.98 -14.52 13.95
CA PRO A 219 21.14 -15.37 13.87
C PRO A 219 21.63 -15.51 12.42
N LYS A 220 22.86 -15.99 12.21
CA LYS A 220 23.42 -16.28 10.88
C LYS A 220 22.62 -17.30 10.09
N ALA A 221 22.09 -18.30 10.77
CA ALA A 221 21.08 -19.21 10.22
C ALA A 221 19.71 -18.68 10.62
N TYR A 222 18.88 -18.32 9.64
CA TYR A 222 17.64 -17.59 9.89
C TYR A 222 16.51 -18.00 8.96
N ILE A 223 15.29 -17.70 9.39
CA ILE A 223 14.07 -17.80 8.59
C ILE A 223 13.98 -16.52 7.73
N ASP A 224 14.19 -16.68 6.43
CA ASP A 224 14.19 -15.60 5.43
C ASP A 224 12.79 -15.27 4.93
N ASP A 225 12.02 -16.31 4.59
CA ASP A 225 10.67 -16.17 4.07
C ASP A 225 9.73 -17.25 4.60
N ILE A 226 8.46 -16.90 4.70
CA ILE A 226 7.36 -17.81 5.05
C ILE A 226 6.23 -17.52 4.08
N THR A 227 5.72 -18.54 3.41
CA THR A 227 4.51 -18.46 2.59
C THR A 227 3.46 -19.37 3.18
N VAL A 228 2.28 -18.83 3.48
CA VAL A 228 1.13 -19.58 3.98
C VAL A 228 -0.04 -19.45 3.02
N THR A 229 -0.67 -20.59 2.71
CA THR A 229 -1.97 -20.62 2.04
C THR A 229 -2.94 -21.47 2.84
N THR A 230 -4.20 -21.06 2.87
CA THR A 230 -5.21 -21.70 3.72
C THR A 230 -6.42 -22.17 2.93
N SER A 231 -6.96 -23.32 3.31
CA SER A 231 -8.26 -23.80 2.87
C SER A 231 -8.96 -24.51 4.04
N PHE A 232 -10.15 -25.05 3.83
CA PHE A 232 -10.81 -25.89 4.80
C PHE A 232 -11.74 -26.89 4.11
N SER A 233 -11.99 -28.01 4.78
CA SER A 233 -12.98 -29.02 4.41
C SER A 233 -13.77 -29.36 5.66
N ASP A 234 -15.09 -29.25 5.59
CA ASP A 234 -15.99 -29.42 6.73
C ASP A 234 -15.56 -28.55 7.93
N SER A 235 -15.25 -29.16 9.07
CA SER A 235 -14.75 -28.50 10.27
C SER A 235 -13.23 -28.48 10.40
N THR A 236 -12.49 -28.92 9.37
CA THR A 236 -11.02 -29.01 9.41
C THR A 236 -10.38 -27.91 8.56
N GLY A 237 -9.59 -27.05 9.20
CA GLY A 237 -8.75 -26.06 8.54
C GLY A 237 -7.47 -26.71 8.01
N ILE A 238 -7.02 -26.26 6.84
CA ILE A 238 -5.80 -26.73 6.19
C ILE A 238 -4.88 -25.52 6.01
N VAL A 239 -3.67 -25.62 6.54
CA VAL A 239 -2.64 -24.59 6.42
C VAL A 239 -1.43 -25.20 5.72
N ASN A 240 -1.24 -24.85 4.45
CA ASN A 240 -0.03 -25.18 3.71
C ASN A 240 1.02 -24.12 4.02
N TYR A 241 2.24 -24.56 4.32
CA TYR A 241 3.33 -23.64 4.61
C TYR A 241 4.58 -24.00 3.80
N ASN A 242 5.33 -22.98 3.41
CA ASN A 242 6.68 -23.08 2.88
C ASN A 242 7.58 -22.08 3.62
N VAL A 243 8.60 -22.58 4.29
CA VAL A 243 9.61 -21.82 5.04
C VAL A 243 10.92 -21.87 4.26
N THR A 244 11.49 -20.70 3.97
CA THR A 244 12.80 -20.59 3.32
C THR A 244 13.85 -20.24 4.37
N PRO A 245 14.69 -21.20 4.79
CA PRO A 245 15.82 -20.94 5.65
C PRO A 245 17.04 -20.45 4.86
N ARG A 246 17.90 -19.66 5.50
CA ARG A 246 19.24 -19.29 4.98
C ARG A 246 20.30 -19.49 6.05
N GLY A 247 21.56 -19.59 5.61
CA GLY A 247 22.73 -19.63 6.49
C GLY A 247 22.99 -20.95 7.23
N SER A 248 22.29 -22.03 6.86
CA SER A 248 22.55 -23.40 7.33
C SER A 248 22.31 -24.39 6.19
N ALA A 249 23.20 -25.38 6.03
CA ALA A 249 23.09 -26.37 4.95
C ALA A 249 21.99 -27.41 5.20
N LYS A 250 21.85 -27.90 6.44
CA LYS A 250 20.79 -28.83 6.86
C LYS A 250 20.04 -28.29 8.10
N PRO A 251 19.20 -27.26 7.93
CA PRO A 251 18.39 -26.76 9.04
C PRO A 251 17.30 -27.77 9.41
N PHE A 252 17.06 -27.95 10.71
CA PHE A 252 15.84 -28.58 11.20
C PHE A 252 14.77 -27.50 11.42
N VAL A 253 13.60 -27.66 10.82
CA VAL A 253 12.49 -26.71 10.96
C VAL A 253 11.31 -27.42 11.63
N LYS A 254 10.79 -26.80 12.68
CA LYS A 254 9.54 -27.19 13.35
C LYS A 254 8.54 -26.05 13.23
N VAL A 255 7.32 -26.38 12.83
CA VAL A 255 6.21 -25.43 12.69
C VAL A 255 5.09 -25.84 13.64
N THR A 256 4.63 -24.90 14.44
CA THR A 256 3.57 -25.09 15.45
C THR A 256 2.48 -24.05 15.25
N ILE A 257 1.21 -24.45 15.20
CA ILE A 257 0.07 -23.52 15.19
C ILE A 257 -0.56 -23.51 16.57
N MET A 258 -0.72 -22.30 17.12
CA MET A 258 -1.41 -22.04 18.38
C MET A 258 -2.71 -21.28 18.15
N ASP A 259 -3.75 -21.63 18.91
CA ASP A 259 -5.00 -20.87 18.97
C ASP A 259 -4.86 -19.58 19.81
N LYS A 260 -5.95 -18.81 19.96
CA LYS A 260 -5.95 -17.55 20.72
C LYS A 260 -5.70 -17.73 22.22
N ASP A 261 -5.94 -18.93 22.76
CA ASP A 261 -5.70 -19.26 24.17
C ASP A 261 -4.26 -19.79 24.38
N GLY A 262 -3.45 -19.83 23.32
CA GLY A 262 -2.07 -20.33 23.35
C GLY A 262 -1.96 -21.86 23.31
N ARG A 263 -3.03 -22.58 22.99
CA ARG A 263 -2.99 -24.05 22.89
C ARG A 263 -2.47 -24.47 21.53
N CYS A 264 -1.55 -25.43 21.53
CA CYS A 264 -1.07 -26.07 20.31
C CYS A 264 -2.19 -26.90 19.67
N VAL A 265 -2.56 -26.56 18.43
CA VAL A 265 -3.63 -27.27 17.68
C VAL A 265 -3.08 -28.11 16.52
N ALA A 266 -1.87 -27.82 16.04
CA ALA A 266 -1.20 -28.61 15.01
C ALA A 266 0.32 -28.39 15.05
N THR A 267 1.09 -29.41 14.67
CA THR A 267 2.55 -29.34 14.53
C THR A 267 3.01 -30.10 13.28
N SER A 268 4.09 -29.65 12.68
CA SER A 268 4.75 -30.30 11.53
C SER A 268 6.25 -30.02 11.57
N ASN A 269 7.03 -30.86 10.88
CA ASN A 269 8.47 -30.69 10.73
C ASN A 269 8.82 -30.55 9.24
N GLY A 270 9.97 -29.95 8.96
CA GLY A 270 10.45 -29.68 7.60
C GLY A 270 10.06 -28.30 7.10
N THR A 271 10.70 -27.88 6.00
CA THR A 271 10.52 -26.56 5.37
C THR A 271 9.22 -26.43 4.59
N LEU A 272 8.65 -27.54 4.13
CA LEU A 272 7.38 -27.61 3.43
C LEU A 272 6.46 -28.59 4.16
N GLY A 273 5.19 -28.22 4.35
CA GLY A 273 4.24 -29.13 4.96
C GLY A 273 2.80 -28.62 4.97
N VAL A 274 1.93 -29.46 5.53
CA VAL A 274 0.50 -29.22 5.66
C VAL A 274 0.08 -29.48 7.10
N LEU A 275 -0.51 -28.48 7.74
CA LEU A 275 -1.06 -28.57 9.08
C LEU A 275 -2.58 -28.67 8.99
N LYS A 276 -3.17 -29.60 9.73
CA LYS A 276 -4.62 -29.79 9.83
C LYS A 276 -5.09 -29.33 11.21
N VAL A 277 -6.01 -28.37 11.23
CA VAL A 277 -6.58 -27.79 12.45
C VAL A 277 -8.00 -28.32 12.59
N PRO A 278 -8.28 -29.28 13.50
CA PRO A 278 -9.63 -29.74 13.76
C PRO A 278 -10.47 -28.64 14.42
N GLU A 279 -11.79 -28.66 14.18
CA GLU A 279 -12.74 -27.66 14.72
C GLU A 279 -12.27 -26.22 14.47
N VAL A 280 -11.93 -25.93 13.22
CA VAL A 280 -11.30 -24.67 12.85
C VAL A 280 -12.18 -23.45 13.14
N ASN A 281 -11.56 -22.44 13.74
CA ASN A 281 -12.11 -21.09 13.80
C ASN A 281 -11.65 -20.31 12.56
N LEU A 282 -12.52 -20.20 11.57
CA LEU A 282 -12.21 -19.46 10.35
C LEU A 282 -12.03 -17.96 10.63
N TRP A 283 -11.17 -17.31 9.85
CA TRP A 283 -11.11 -15.86 9.79
C TRP A 283 -12.36 -15.36 9.05
N TRP A 284 -13.15 -14.53 9.73
CA TRP A 284 -14.33 -13.89 9.16
C TRP A 284 -14.15 -12.37 9.11
N PRO A 285 -14.64 -11.71 8.05
CA PRO A 285 -14.74 -10.27 8.02
C PRO A 285 -15.57 -9.71 9.18
N TYR A 286 -15.28 -8.48 9.55
CA TYR A 286 -16.10 -7.67 10.44
C TYR A 286 -17.53 -7.65 9.92
N LEU A 287 -18.47 -7.83 10.84
CA LEU A 287 -19.91 -7.96 10.60
C LEU A 287 -20.39 -9.26 9.92
N MET A 288 -19.51 -10.21 9.58
CA MET A 288 -19.92 -11.53 9.06
C MET A 288 -19.94 -12.64 10.11
N HIS A 289 -19.44 -12.40 11.33
CA HIS A 289 -19.38 -13.39 12.39
C HIS A 289 -19.27 -12.71 13.76
N GLN A 290 -19.62 -13.43 14.84
CA GLN A 290 -19.51 -12.92 16.22
C GLN A 290 -18.05 -12.73 16.66
N ASN A 291 -17.15 -13.54 16.09
CA ASN A 291 -15.71 -13.49 16.34
C ASN A 291 -14.96 -13.18 15.03
N PRO A 292 -15.05 -11.95 14.49
CA PRO A 292 -14.34 -11.57 13.28
C PRO A 292 -12.83 -11.49 13.55
N GLY A 293 -12.02 -11.56 12.49
CA GLY A 293 -10.57 -11.41 12.63
C GLY A 293 -9.91 -12.52 13.45
N TYR A 294 -10.42 -13.76 13.39
CA TYR A 294 -9.79 -14.87 14.11
C TYR A 294 -8.41 -15.18 13.52
N LEU A 295 -7.37 -15.05 14.34
CA LEU A 295 -5.99 -15.33 13.97
C LEU A 295 -5.43 -16.40 14.89
N TYR A 296 -4.85 -17.44 14.29
CA TYR A 296 -3.91 -18.33 14.94
C TYR A 296 -2.50 -17.71 14.93
N SER A 297 -1.61 -18.23 15.76
CA SER A 297 -0.18 -17.90 15.71
C SER A 297 0.61 -19.11 15.21
N MET A 298 1.21 -19.00 14.02
CA MET A 298 2.14 -19.99 13.50
C MET A 298 3.57 -19.66 13.93
N GLU A 299 4.11 -20.42 14.88
CA GLU A 299 5.50 -20.33 15.29
C GLU A 299 6.37 -21.25 14.44
N VAL A 300 7.39 -20.67 13.82
CA VAL A 300 8.44 -21.39 13.09
C VAL A 300 9.69 -21.35 13.93
N GLN A 301 10.19 -22.52 14.30
CA GLN A 301 11.47 -22.72 14.96
C GLN A 301 12.45 -23.36 13.98
N LEU A 302 13.55 -22.68 13.72
CA LEU A 302 14.66 -23.19 12.92
C LEU A 302 15.83 -23.51 13.84
N THR A 303 16.37 -24.72 13.76
CA THR A 303 17.59 -25.13 14.45
C THR A 303 18.67 -25.44 13.42
N ALA A 304 19.76 -24.69 13.47
CA ALA A 304 20.93 -24.89 12.62
C ALA A 304 21.77 -26.10 13.09
N GLU A 305 22.65 -26.60 12.22
CA GLU A 305 23.62 -27.66 12.56
C GLU A 305 24.53 -27.27 13.74
N SER A 306 24.82 -25.97 13.88
CA SER A 306 25.59 -25.42 15.00
C SER A 306 24.84 -25.40 16.34
N GLY A 307 23.55 -25.74 16.35
CA GLY A 307 22.67 -25.64 17.51
C GLY A 307 22.04 -24.27 17.71
N VAL A 308 22.39 -23.26 16.90
CA VAL A 308 21.75 -21.94 16.91
C VAL A 308 20.28 -22.06 16.50
N VAL A 309 19.40 -21.39 17.24
CA VAL A 309 17.96 -21.44 17.01
C VAL A 309 17.42 -20.07 16.61
N ASP A 310 16.56 -20.02 15.60
CA ASP A 310 15.80 -18.84 15.18
C ASP A 310 14.29 -19.08 15.32
N TYR A 311 13.57 -18.06 15.76
CA TYR A 311 12.12 -18.08 15.98
C TYR A 311 11.45 -16.94 15.22
N TYR A 312 10.37 -17.27 14.52
CA TYR A 312 9.47 -16.29 13.91
C TYR A 312 8.02 -16.70 14.13
N ARG A 313 7.16 -15.74 14.49
CA ARG A 313 5.72 -15.97 14.66
C ARG A 313 4.93 -15.24 13.59
N LEU A 314 4.13 -15.95 12.82
CA LEU A 314 3.28 -15.38 11.79
C LEU A 314 1.80 -15.54 12.19
N PRO A 315 1.03 -14.45 12.27
CA PRO A 315 -0.43 -14.56 12.40
C PRO A 315 -1.04 -15.23 11.17
N VAL A 316 -1.96 -16.19 11.37
CA VAL A 316 -2.61 -16.93 10.29
C VAL A 316 -4.13 -16.88 10.48
N GLY A 317 -4.83 -16.28 9.53
CA GLY A 317 -6.29 -16.38 9.43
C GLY A 317 -6.68 -17.43 8.39
N ILE A 318 -7.32 -18.51 8.82
CA ILE A 318 -7.75 -19.59 7.91
C ILE A 318 -9.03 -19.14 7.20
N ARG A 319 -8.94 -18.86 5.90
CA ARG A 319 -10.07 -18.45 5.07
C ARG A 319 -9.87 -18.78 3.60
N THR A 320 -10.96 -18.92 2.85
CA THR A 320 -10.94 -19.03 1.39
C THR A 320 -11.55 -17.77 0.75
N VAL A 321 -11.06 -17.45 -0.44
CA VAL A 321 -11.63 -16.41 -1.32
C VAL A 321 -11.90 -17.03 -2.68
N SER A 322 -13.08 -16.77 -3.24
CA SER A 322 -13.41 -17.19 -4.60
C SER A 322 -14.47 -16.26 -5.20
N VAL A 323 -14.72 -16.43 -6.50
CA VAL A 323 -15.67 -15.61 -7.24
C VAL A 323 -16.52 -16.50 -8.14
N THR A 324 -17.79 -16.14 -8.31
CA THR A 324 -18.68 -16.71 -9.34
C THR A 324 -18.90 -15.67 -10.45
N SER A 325 -19.80 -15.91 -11.40
CA SER A 325 -20.18 -14.86 -12.36
C SER A 325 -20.88 -13.66 -11.72
N THR A 326 -21.41 -13.80 -10.49
CA THR A 326 -22.26 -12.79 -9.84
C THR A 326 -21.91 -12.48 -8.38
N GLN A 327 -21.08 -13.30 -7.72
CA GLN A 327 -20.84 -13.22 -6.29
C GLN A 327 -19.34 -13.23 -5.97
N PHE A 328 -18.96 -12.45 -4.97
CA PHE A 328 -17.70 -12.59 -4.27
C PHE A 328 -17.92 -13.47 -3.04
N LEU A 329 -17.09 -14.48 -2.83
CA LEU A 329 -17.26 -15.45 -1.75
C LEU A 329 -16.07 -15.39 -0.80
N ILE A 330 -16.37 -15.29 0.50
CA ILE A 330 -15.41 -15.55 1.58
C ILE A 330 -15.94 -16.73 2.38
N ASN A 331 -15.11 -17.77 2.54
CA ASN A 331 -15.50 -19.01 3.23
C ASN A 331 -16.78 -19.64 2.66
N ASN A 332 -16.91 -19.65 1.32
CA ASN A 332 -18.08 -20.13 0.59
C ASN A 332 -19.40 -19.38 0.89
N LYS A 333 -19.34 -18.19 1.50
CA LYS A 333 -20.50 -17.33 1.76
C LYS A 333 -20.40 -16.04 0.94
N PRO A 334 -21.49 -15.56 0.34
CA PRO A 334 -21.52 -14.27 -0.35
C PRO A 334 -21.05 -13.14 0.56
N PHE A 335 -20.11 -12.34 0.06
CA PHE A 335 -19.59 -11.16 0.70
C PHE A 335 -19.94 -9.93 -0.14
N TYR A 336 -20.35 -8.86 0.53
CA TYR A 336 -20.59 -7.57 -0.07
C TYR A 336 -19.65 -6.53 0.55
N PHE A 337 -18.84 -5.88 -0.27
CA PHE A 337 -17.98 -4.80 0.19
C PHE A 337 -18.84 -3.58 0.47
N HIS A 338 -18.93 -3.14 1.71
CA HIS A 338 -19.54 -1.86 2.07
C HIS A 338 -18.49 -1.08 2.86
N GLY A 339 -17.71 -0.30 2.11
CA GLY A 339 -16.40 0.16 2.56
C GLY A 339 -16.01 1.51 2.01
N VAL A 340 -14.73 1.86 2.19
CA VAL A 340 -14.20 3.18 1.87
C VAL A 340 -12.93 3.06 1.03
N ASN A 341 -12.63 4.06 0.22
CA ASN A 341 -11.26 4.29 -0.23
C ASN A 341 -10.52 5.12 0.84
N LYS A 342 -9.20 5.01 0.92
CA LYS A 342 -8.40 5.75 1.90
C LYS A 342 -7.20 6.44 1.23
N HIS A 343 -6.41 7.16 2.02
CA HIS A 343 -5.05 7.56 1.70
C HIS A 343 -4.21 7.59 2.98
N GLU A 344 -2.91 7.33 2.87
CA GLU A 344 -1.94 7.71 3.90
C GLU A 344 -1.73 9.22 3.80
N ASP A 345 -2.61 10.00 4.44
CA ASP A 345 -2.57 11.46 4.41
C ASP A 345 -3.07 12.07 5.72
N ALA A 346 -2.28 13.02 6.24
CA ALA A 346 -2.58 13.75 7.46
C ALA A 346 -1.91 15.14 7.45
N ASP A 347 -2.42 16.03 8.32
CA ASP A 347 -1.83 17.34 8.54
C ASP A 347 -0.38 17.24 9.03
N ILE A 348 0.46 18.15 8.53
CA ILE A 348 1.89 18.31 8.83
C ILE A 348 2.77 17.15 8.33
N ARG A 349 2.47 15.91 8.73
CA ARG A 349 3.30 14.73 8.41
C ARG A 349 3.12 14.18 6.98
N GLY A 350 2.14 14.67 6.24
CA GLY A 350 1.82 14.18 4.89
C GLY A 350 1.51 12.68 4.91
N LYS A 351 2.34 11.88 4.26
CA LYS A 351 2.24 10.40 4.22
C LYS A 351 2.85 9.70 5.43
N GLY A 352 3.41 10.44 6.39
CA GLY A 352 4.08 9.88 7.56
C GLY A 352 3.18 8.99 8.41
N PHE A 353 3.68 7.80 8.73
CA PHE A 353 3.02 6.84 9.62
C PHE A 353 2.70 7.43 11.02
N ASP A 354 1.51 7.11 11.56
CA ASP A 354 1.06 7.61 12.87
C ASP A 354 0.06 6.67 13.57
N TRP A 355 0.47 6.07 14.69
CA TRP A 355 -0.38 5.15 15.46
C TRP A 355 -1.70 5.76 15.93
N PRO A 356 -1.74 6.98 16.54
CA PRO A 356 -2.99 7.62 16.93
C PRO A 356 -4.00 7.73 15.79
N LEU A 357 -3.57 8.20 14.61
CA LEU A 357 -4.44 8.32 13.44
C LEU A 357 -4.88 6.96 12.88
N ILE A 358 -4.00 5.97 12.82
CA ILE A 358 -4.37 4.63 12.36
C ILE A 358 -5.44 4.03 13.27
N VAL A 359 -5.26 4.07 14.59
CA VAL A 359 -6.26 3.56 15.54
C VAL A 359 -7.56 4.34 15.44
N LYS A 360 -7.50 5.68 15.31
CA LYS A 360 -8.68 6.52 15.10
C LYS A 360 -9.43 6.13 13.81
N ASP A 361 -8.71 5.88 12.73
CA ASP A 361 -9.28 5.50 11.45
C ASP A 361 -10.00 4.14 11.52
N PHE A 362 -9.41 3.13 12.17
CA PHE A 362 -10.08 1.84 12.40
C PHE A 362 -11.32 1.97 13.31
N ASN A 363 -11.26 2.82 14.33
CA ASN A 363 -12.42 3.11 15.17
C ASN A 363 -13.55 3.78 14.38
N LEU A 364 -13.23 4.71 13.46
CA LEU A 364 -14.21 5.35 12.60
C LEU A 364 -14.79 4.40 11.56
N MET A 365 -13.97 3.54 10.94
CA MET A 365 -14.45 2.49 10.03
C MET A 365 -15.45 1.57 10.73
N LYS A 366 -15.15 1.12 11.95
CA LYS A 366 -16.11 0.33 12.75
C LYS A 366 -17.35 1.13 13.14
N TRP A 367 -17.20 2.39 13.55
CA TRP A 367 -18.32 3.26 13.89
C TRP A 367 -19.30 3.42 12.72
N MET A 368 -18.80 3.58 11.50
CA MET A 368 -19.64 3.68 10.30
C MET A 368 -20.08 2.33 9.73
N GLY A 369 -19.65 1.19 10.30
CA GLY A 369 -20.00 -0.14 9.79
C GLY A 369 -19.25 -0.53 8.51
N ALA A 370 -18.13 0.13 8.19
CA ALA A 370 -17.30 -0.23 7.04
C ALA A 370 -16.59 -1.57 7.29
N ASN A 371 -16.76 -2.53 6.39
CA ASN A 371 -16.14 -3.86 6.49
C ASN A 371 -14.90 -4.04 5.62
N SER A 372 -14.59 -3.04 4.78
CA SER A 372 -13.53 -3.12 3.80
C SER A 372 -12.95 -1.75 3.45
N PHE A 373 -11.72 -1.74 2.94
CA PHE A 373 -11.18 -0.59 2.23
C PHE A 373 -10.22 -1.00 1.10
N ARG A 374 -9.96 -0.07 0.19
CA ARG A 374 -8.91 -0.19 -0.84
C ARG A 374 -7.70 0.67 -0.47
N THR A 375 -6.49 0.16 -0.69
CA THR A 375 -5.22 0.89 -0.45
C THR A 375 -4.94 1.91 -1.57
N SER A 376 -5.86 2.83 -1.81
CA SER A 376 -5.74 3.84 -2.86
C SER A 376 -4.55 4.78 -2.60
N HIS A 377 -3.60 4.98 -3.51
CA HIS A 377 -3.35 4.24 -4.76
C HIS A 377 -1.94 3.67 -4.73
N TYR A 378 -1.63 2.99 -3.63
CA TYR A 378 -0.31 2.47 -3.32
C TYR A 378 -0.40 1.57 -2.08
N PRO A 379 0.49 0.58 -1.93
CA PRO A 379 0.50 -0.28 -0.75
C PRO A 379 0.71 0.55 0.51
N TYR A 380 -0.12 0.34 1.54
CA TYR A 380 -0.01 1.07 2.82
C TYR A 380 1.04 0.44 3.74
N ALA A 381 1.31 1.08 4.88
CA ALA A 381 2.19 0.54 5.91
C ALA A 381 1.74 -0.85 6.36
N GLU A 382 2.69 -1.79 6.53
CA GLU A 382 2.41 -3.19 6.89
C GLU A 382 1.55 -3.29 8.16
N GLU A 383 1.75 -2.38 9.12
CA GLU A 383 1.00 -2.30 10.36
C GLU A 383 -0.50 -2.06 10.15
N ILE A 384 -0.89 -1.36 9.07
CA ILE A 384 -2.29 -1.12 8.71
C ILE A 384 -2.93 -2.44 8.24
N LEU A 385 -2.21 -3.25 7.47
CA LEU A 385 -2.68 -4.57 7.04
C LEU A 385 -2.78 -5.52 8.24
N GLN A 386 -1.82 -5.49 9.16
CA GLN A 386 -1.90 -6.25 10.41
C GLN A 386 -3.10 -5.82 11.28
N MET A 387 -3.44 -4.53 11.31
CA MET A 387 -4.65 -4.03 11.97
C MET A 387 -5.92 -4.55 11.29
N ALA A 388 -5.94 -4.60 9.96
CA ALA A 388 -7.05 -5.14 9.20
C ALA A 388 -7.26 -6.63 9.45
N ASP A 389 -6.18 -7.42 9.50
CA ASP A 389 -6.23 -8.83 9.88
C ASP A 389 -6.88 -9.03 11.26
N ARG A 390 -6.43 -8.26 12.25
CA ARG A 390 -6.91 -8.34 13.64
C ARG A 390 -8.36 -7.90 13.78
N HIS A 391 -8.80 -6.95 12.95
CA HIS A 391 -10.14 -6.38 13.04
C HIS A 391 -11.16 -7.02 12.09
N GLY A 392 -10.74 -7.93 11.21
CA GLY A 392 -11.61 -8.50 10.20
C GLY A 392 -11.93 -7.52 9.07
N ILE A 393 -11.15 -6.46 8.86
CA ILE A 393 -11.41 -5.51 7.78
C ILE A 393 -10.78 -6.05 6.51
N VAL A 394 -11.56 -6.17 5.44
CA VAL A 394 -11.12 -6.72 4.15
C VAL A 394 -10.39 -5.65 3.33
N ILE A 395 -9.34 -6.04 2.62
CA ILE A 395 -8.50 -5.14 1.81
C ILE A 395 -8.51 -5.59 0.33
N ILE A 396 -8.77 -4.61 -0.55
CA ILE A 396 -8.30 -4.66 -1.94
C ILE A 396 -6.95 -3.96 -1.96
N ASP A 397 -5.88 -4.73 -2.19
CA ASP A 397 -4.52 -4.24 -2.05
C ASP A 397 -3.95 -3.80 -3.40
N GLU A 398 -3.67 -2.51 -3.53
CA GLU A 398 -3.40 -1.81 -4.77
C GLU A 398 -1.94 -1.38 -4.88
N CYS A 399 -1.32 -1.69 -6.02
CA CYS A 399 0.02 -1.19 -6.36
C CYS A 399 -0.02 0.29 -6.79
N PRO A 400 1.13 0.99 -6.90
CA PRO A 400 1.19 2.40 -7.29
C PRO A 400 0.96 2.68 -8.80
N GLY A 401 0.26 1.79 -9.51
CA GLY A 401 -0.05 1.89 -10.94
C GLY A 401 -1.17 2.89 -11.27
N VAL A 402 -1.03 4.15 -10.86
CA VAL A 402 -2.04 5.21 -11.05
C VAL A 402 -1.53 6.34 -11.93
N GLY A 403 -2.41 6.94 -12.74
CA GLY A 403 -2.04 8.05 -13.62
C GLY A 403 -1.30 7.62 -14.91
N ILE A 404 -1.42 6.35 -15.30
CA ILE A 404 -0.87 5.79 -16.55
C ILE A 404 -1.74 6.27 -17.73
N LYS A 405 -1.57 7.54 -18.09
CA LYS A 405 -2.37 8.21 -19.14
C LYS A 405 -1.57 8.53 -20.42
N ASP A 406 -0.23 8.43 -20.38
CA ASP A 406 0.63 8.61 -21.57
C ASP A 406 0.87 7.26 -22.25
N ILE A 407 0.72 7.20 -23.58
CA ILE A 407 0.95 5.97 -24.35
C ILE A 407 2.36 5.40 -24.17
N ARG A 408 3.35 6.27 -23.90
CA ARG A 408 4.76 5.88 -23.70
C ARG A 408 4.98 5.13 -22.37
N SER A 409 4.10 5.31 -21.39
CA SER A 409 4.13 4.57 -20.11
C SER A 409 3.59 3.14 -20.22
N PHE A 410 3.21 2.68 -21.42
CA PHE A 410 2.86 1.29 -21.71
C PHE A 410 3.99 0.53 -22.43
N ASP A 411 5.21 1.07 -22.43
CA ASP A 411 6.38 0.41 -23.03
C ASP A 411 6.91 -0.76 -22.19
N ASN A 412 7.88 -1.50 -22.74
CA ASN A 412 8.46 -2.67 -22.08
C ASN A 412 9.21 -2.32 -20.79
N ASN A 413 9.79 -1.12 -20.68
CA ASN A 413 10.49 -0.68 -19.48
C ASN A 413 9.50 -0.44 -18.34
N SER A 414 8.41 0.28 -18.63
CA SER A 414 7.31 0.52 -17.69
C SER A 414 6.66 -0.80 -17.26
N LEU A 415 6.46 -1.72 -18.20
CA LEU A 415 5.92 -3.05 -17.88
C LEU A 415 6.88 -3.86 -17.00
N ALA A 416 8.17 -3.89 -17.33
CA ALA A 416 9.18 -4.60 -16.54
C ALA A 416 9.24 -4.07 -15.10
N HIS A 417 9.23 -2.75 -14.92
CA HIS A 417 9.18 -2.14 -13.60
C HIS A 417 7.89 -2.48 -12.85
N HIS A 418 6.73 -2.42 -13.51
CA HIS A 418 5.46 -2.78 -12.89
C HIS A 418 5.42 -4.24 -12.42
N LEU A 419 6.00 -5.16 -13.18
CA LEU A 419 6.12 -6.56 -12.76
C LEU A 419 6.99 -6.69 -11.50
N VAL A 420 8.10 -5.94 -11.38
CA VAL A 420 8.93 -5.90 -10.17
C VAL A 420 8.12 -5.39 -8.97
N VAL A 421 7.38 -4.29 -9.15
CA VAL A 421 6.55 -3.72 -8.08
C VAL A 421 5.44 -4.69 -7.63
N MET A 422 4.79 -5.39 -8.57
CA MET A 422 3.81 -6.43 -8.21
C MET A 422 4.47 -7.61 -7.48
N LYS A 423 5.68 -8.02 -7.87
CA LYS A 423 6.44 -9.04 -7.15
C LYS A 423 6.75 -8.62 -5.72
N GLU A 424 7.16 -7.37 -5.52
CA GLU A 424 7.45 -6.83 -4.18
C GLU A 424 6.20 -6.72 -3.32
N LEU A 425 5.09 -6.22 -3.86
CA LEU A 425 3.79 -6.14 -3.19
C LEU A 425 3.32 -7.52 -2.72
N VAL A 426 3.21 -8.48 -3.64
CA VAL A 426 2.76 -9.84 -3.31
C VAL A 426 3.73 -10.50 -2.34
N ARG A 427 5.05 -10.33 -2.52
CA ARG A 427 6.06 -10.86 -1.58
C ARG A 427 5.82 -10.36 -0.16
N ARG A 428 5.52 -9.07 0.00
CA ARG A 428 5.28 -8.42 1.30
C ARG A 428 3.98 -8.93 1.94
N ASP A 429 2.89 -8.98 1.15
CA ASP A 429 1.54 -9.02 1.71
C ASP A 429 0.79 -10.35 1.54
N LYS A 430 1.39 -11.35 0.86
CA LYS A 430 0.80 -12.69 0.59
C LYS A 430 0.17 -13.39 1.80
N ASN A 431 0.66 -13.13 3.01
CA ASN A 431 0.22 -13.82 4.22
C ASN A 431 -0.92 -13.12 4.97
N HIS A 432 -1.35 -11.94 4.55
CA HIS A 432 -2.44 -11.22 5.22
C HIS A 432 -3.81 -11.83 4.85
N PRO A 433 -4.58 -12.40 5.80
CA PRO A 433 -5.93 -12.87 5.53
C PRO A 433 -6.89 -11.75 5.12
N SER A 434 -6.66 -10.52 5.58
CA SER A 434 -7.45 -9.34 5.21
C SER A 434 -7.37 -9.00 3.73
N VAL A 435 -6.21 -9.21 3.09
CA VAL A 435 -6.06 -9.01 1.64
C VAL A 435 -6.83 -10.11 0.92
N VAL A 436 -7.81 -9.74 0.10
CA VAL A 436 -8.66 -10.71 -0.63
C VAL A 436 -8.54 -10.58 -2.16
N MET A 437 -8.01 -9.45 -2.64
CA MET A 437 -7.88 -9.16 -4.06
C MET A 437 -6.74 -8.18 -4.30
N TRP A 438 -5.96 -8.43 -5.35
CA TRP A 438 -4.89 -7.54 -5.81
C TRP A 438 -5.42 -6.57 -6.86
N SER A 439 -5.15 -5.28 -6.73
CA SER A 439 -5.42 -4.25 -7.74
C SER A 439 -4.10 -3.82 -8.40
N VAL A 440 -4.01 -4.00 -9.72
CA VAL A 440 -2.76 -3.76 -10.46
C VAL A 440 -2.66 -2.36 -11.08
N ALA A 441 -3.71 -1.54 -10.99
CA ALA A 441 -3.69 -0.14 -11.45
C ALA A 441 -4.96 0.59 -11.05
N ASN A 442 -4.90 1.92 -11.05
CA ASN A 442 -6.06 2.79 -10.95
C ASN A 442 -6.15 3.78 -12.12
N GLU A 443 -7.30 3.76 -12.80
CA GLU A 443 -7.65 4.64 -13.92
C GLU A 443 -6.53 4.75 -14.98
N PRO A 444 -5.95 3.64 -15.45
CA PRO A 444 -5.05 3.71 -16.60
C PRO A 444 -5.87 4.07 -17.86
N ALA A 445 -5.22 4.59 -18.90
CA ALA A 445 -5.85 4.73 -20.22
C ALA A 445 -6.03 3.35 -20.90
N SER A 446 -6.91 2.51 -20.34
CA SER A 446 -7.09 1.09 -20.67
C SER A 446 -7.66 0.86 -22.08
N GLU A 447 -8.16 1.90 -22.73
CA GLU A 447 -8.63 1.89 -24.11
C GLU A 447 -7.51 2.01 -25.14
N MET A 448 -6.29 2.39 -24.73
CA MET A 448 -5.17 2.54 -25.66
C MET A 448 -4.70 1.19 -26.21
N PRO A 449 -4.35 1.07 -27.50
CA PRO A 449 -3.95 -0.21 -28.11
C PRO A 449 -2.92 -1.06 -27.32
N PRO A 450 -1.83 -0.50 -26.74
CA PRO A 450 -0.88 -1.30 -25.97
C PRO A 450 -1.41 -1.79 -24.61
N ALA A 451 -2.45 -1.15 -24.05
CA ALA A 451 -2.94 -1.43 -22.70
C ALA A 451 -3.46 -2.87 -22.56
N GLY A 452 -4.12 -3.42 -23.59
CA GLY A 452 -4.62 -4.80 -23.55
C GLY A 452 -3.51 -5.83 -23.33
N PHE A 453 -2.39 -5.72 -24.06
CA PHE A 453 -1.24 -6.60 -23.84
C PHE A 453 -0.59 -6.35 -22.48
N TYR A 454 -0.38 -5.08 -22.12
CA TYR A 454 0.22 -4.68 -20.86
C TYR A 454 -0.51 -5.29 -19.66
N PHE A 455 -1.83 -5.10 -19.56
CA PHE A 455 -2.63 -5.62 -18.45
C PHE A 455 -2.80 -7.14 -18.50
N LYS A 456 -2.84 -7.76 -19.67
CA LYS A 456 -2.81 -9.22 -19.78
C LYS A 456 -1.58 -9.81 -19.11
N GLN A 457 -0.39 -9.25 -19.39
CA GLN A 457 0.87 -9.70 -18.80
C GLN A 457 0.88 -9.48 -17.29
N LEU A 458 0.52 -8.28 -16.85
CA LEU A 458 0.54 -7.89 -15.43
C LEU A 458 -0.41 -8.74 -14.57
N ILE A 459 -1.64 -8.95 -15.04
CA ILE A 459 -2.64 -9.74 -14.32
C ILE A 459 -2.24 -11.22 -14.30
N THR A 460 -1.76 -11.75 -15.42
CA THR A 460 -1.30 -13.15 -15.51
C THR A 460 -0.11 -13.39 -14.57
N TYR A 461 0.85 -12.46 -14.55
CA TYR A 461 2.01 -12.54 -13.69
C TYR A 461 1.61 -12.48 -12.21
N THR A 462 0.74 -11.55 -11.83
CA THR A 462 0.23 -11.44 -10.45
C THR A 462 -0.42 -12.74 -9.97
N LYS A 463 -1.27 -13.37 -10.82
CA LYS A 463 -1.86 -14.69 -10.52
C LYS A 463 -0.83 -15.81 -10.40
N SER A 464 0.28 -15.72 -11.12
CA SER A 464 1.38 -16.68 -11.01
C SER A 464 2.17 -16.54 -9.69
N LEU A 465 2.21 -15.33 -9.12
CA LEU A 465 2.82 -15.06 -7.81
C LEU A 465 1.93 -15.50 -6.65
N ASP A 466 0.62 -15.27 -6.76
CA ASP A 466 -0.37 -15.68 -5.77
C ASP A 466 -1.63 -16.26 -6.43
N PRO A 467 -1.78 -17.60 -6.49
CA PRO A 467 -2.96 -18.24 -7.05
C PRO A 467 -4.16 -18.27 -6.09
N THR A 468 -4.01 -17.77 -4.85
CA THR A 468 -5.05 -17.88 -3.81
C THR A 468 -6.02 -16.70 -3.75
N ARG A 469 -5.72 -15.64 -4.51
CA ARG A 469 -6.50 -14.39 -4.54
C ARG A 469 -6.82 -13.99 -5.96
N LEU A 470 -7.86 -13.17 -6.06
CA LEU A 470 -8.35 -12.60 -7.32
C LEU A 470 -7.50 -11.40 -7.71
N VAL A 471 -7.54 -11.04 -9.00
CA VAL A 471 -6.83 -9.87 -9.53
C VAL A 471 -7.78 -8.96 -10.31
N THR A 472 -7.67 -7.66 -10.06
CA THR A 472 -8.43 -6.60 -10.73
C THR A 472 -7.52 -5.44 -11.12
N PHE A 473 -8.06 -4.48 -11.84
CA PHE A 473 -7.60 -3.09 -11.85
C PHE A 473 -8.86 -2.21 -11.88
N ILE A 474 -8.67 -0.93 -11.57
CA ILE A 474 -9.78 0.00 -11.37
C ILE A 474 -9.91 0.87 -12.61
N THR A 475 -11.07 0.88 -13.24
CA THR A 475 -11.29 1.53 -14.54
C THR A 475 -12.24 2.73 -14.44
N ASP A 476 -11.90 3.81 -15.13
CA ASP A 476 -12.77 4.95 -15.48
C ASP A 476 -13.16 4.92 -16.97
N SER A 477 -12.74 3.90 -17.72
CA SER A 477 -12.96 3.82 -19.16
C SER A 477 -14.37 3.33 -19.51
N ASN A 478 -14.77 3.56 -20.76
CA ASN A 478 -16.04 3.05 -21.28
C ASN A 478 -15.97 1.51 -21.47
N TYR A 479 -17.00 0.79 -21.01
CA TYR A 479 -17.10 -0.67 -21.08
C TYR A 479 -16.81 -1.26 -22.47
N ALA A 480 -17.18 -0.55 -23.55
CA ALA A 480 -17.02 -1.05 -24.91
C ALA A 480 -15.55 -1.04 -25.36
N ARG A 481 -14.74 -0.11 -24.84
CA ARG A 481 -13.37 0.17 -25.30
C ARG A 481 -12.28 -0.32 -24.35
N ASP A 482 -12.62 -0.67 -23.12
CA ASP A 482 -11.64 -1.15 -22.15
C ASP A 482 -10.98 -2.46 -22.59
N LEU A 483 -9.67 -2.41 -22.88
CA LEU A 483 -8.88 -3.54 -23.34
C LEU A 483 -8.27 -4.37 -22.20
N GLY A 484 -8.29 -3.87 -20.95
CA GLY A 484 -7.82 -4.57 -19.76
C GLY A 484 -8.89 -5.44 -19.09
N ALA A 485 -10.16 -5.00 -19.15
CA ALA A 485 -11.31 -5.64 -18.52
C ALA A 485 -11.55 -7.13 -18.87
N PRO A 486 -11.20 -7.65 -20.06
CA PRO A 486 -11.27 -9.08 -20.32
C PRO A 486 -10.47 -9.94 -19.32
N TYR A 487 -9.41 -9.42 -18.71
CA TYR A 487 -8.44 -10.20 -17.94
C TYR A 487 -8.69 -10.22 -16.42
N VAL A 488 -9.45 -9.26 -15.88
CA VAL A 488 -9.74 -9.18 -14.43
C VAL A 488 -10.70 -10.28 -13.97
N ASP A 489 -10.66 -10.64 -12.69
CA ASP A 489 -11.64 -11.57 -12.10
C ASP A 489 -12.92 -10.84 -11.65
N VAL A 490 -12.76 -9.61 -11.16
CA VAL A 490 -13.84 -8.72 -10.69
C VAL A 490 -13.66 -7.38 -11.38
N ILE A 491 -14.74 -6.80 -11.88
CA ILE A 491 -14.73 -5.47 -12.51
C ILE A 491 -14.87 -4.41 -11.42
N CYS A 492 -13.95 -3.46 -11.37
CA CYS A 492 -14.02 -2.32 -10.45
C CYS A 492 -14.15 -1.04 -11.26
N VAL A 493 -15.27 -0.33 -11.13
CA VAL A 493 -15.56 0.87 -11.95
C VAL A 493 -15.66 2.10 -11.07
N ASN A 494 -14.97 3.15 -11.50
CA ASN A 494 -15.10 4.50 -10.96
C ASN A 494 -16.10 5.28 -11.79
N SER A 495 -17.05 5.95 -11.13
CA SER A 495 -17.95 6.88 -11.83
C SER A 495 -18.43 7.99 -10.91
N TYR A 496 -18.54 9.18 -11.48
CA TYR A 496 -18.82 10.44 -10.77
C TYR A 496 -19.91 11.24 -11.51
N PHE A 497 -21.05 10.60 -11.72
CA PHE A 497 -22.24 11.22 -12.32
C PHE A 497 -22.73 12.37 -11.44
N SER A 498 -23.23 13.44 -12.06
CA SER A 498 -23.54 14.75 -11.47
C SER A 498 -22.34 15.56 -10.95
N TRP A 499 -21.12 15.01 -10.96
CA TRP A 499 -19.93 15.70 -10.46
C TRP A 499 -18.98 16.08 -11.59
N TYR A 500 -18.32 15.09 -12.21
CA TYR A 500 -17.42 15.33 -13.35
C TYR A 500 -18.18 15.31 -14.69
N HIS A 501 -19.28 14.57 -14.75
CA HIS A 501 -20.19 14.53 -15.89
C HIS A 501 -21.53 15.10 -15.46
N ASP A 502 -22.11 15.99 -16.27
CA ASP A 502 -23.39 16.66 -16.01
C ASP A 502 -23.43 17.37 -14.63
N PRO A 503 -22.50 18.32 -14.36
CA PRO A 503 -22.33 18.91 -13.03
C PRO A 503 -23.62 19.56 -12.52
N GLY A 504 -24.06 19.17 -11.32
CA GLY A 504 -25.29 19.68 -10.70
C GLY A 504 -26.56 18.89 -11.00
N HIS A 505 -26.53 17.99 -11.99
CA HIS A 505 -27.70 17.22 -12.42
C HIS A 505 -27.85 15.93 -11.63
N LEU A 506 -28.47 16.01 -10.46
CA LEU A 506 -28.67 14.86 -9.57
C LEU A 506 -29.63 13.81 -10.18
N GLU A 507 -30.56 14.25 -11.01
CA GLU A 507 -31.59 13.43 -11.65
C GLU A 507 -31.04 12.40 -12.64
N VAL A 508 -29.83 12.61 -13.19
CA VAL A 508 -29.24 11.70 -14.18
C VAL A 508 -28.54 10.50 -13.54
N ILE A 509 -28.13 10.60 -12.27
CA ILE A 509 -27.29 9.60 -11.58
C ILE A 509 -27.89 8.21 -11.70
N SER A 510 -29.17 8.07 -11.34
CA SER A 510 -29.81 6.75 -11.30
C SER A 510 -29.84 6.10 -12.68
N ILE A 511 -30.17 6.87 -13.73
CA ILE A 511 -30.28 6.38 -15.10
C ILE A 511 -28.91 5.96 -15.63
N GLN A 512 -27.92 6.86 -15.53
CA GLN A 512 -26.57 6.61 -16.05
C GLN A 512 -25.89 5.45 -15.33
N LEU A 513 -26.10 5.32 -14.02
CA LEU A 513 -25.55 4.23 -13.22
C LEU A 513 -26.21 2.87 -13.51
N HIS A 514 -27.52 2.85 -13.75
CA HIS A 514 -28.20 1.65 -14.25
C HIS A 514 -27.60 1.18 -15.57
N THR A 515 -27.48 2.09 -16.54
CA THR A 515 -26.88 1.79 -17.85
C THR A 515 -25.44 1.29 -17.71
N GLN A 516 -24.61 1.96 -16.90
CA GLN A 516 -23.24 1.52 -16.65
C GLN A 516 -23.19 0.07 -16.16
N PHE A 517 -23.96 -0.29 -15.14
CA PHE A 517 -23.95 -1.64 -14.59
C PHE A 517 -24.45 -2.68 -15.59
N ASP A 518 -25.51 -2.37 -16.33
CA ASP A 518 -26.08 -3.29 -17.32
C ASP A 518 -25.14 -3.51 -18.51
N ASP A 519 -24.44 -2.47 -18.96
CA ASP A 519 -23.47 -2.56 -20.05
C ASP A 519 -22.22 -3.37 -19.68
N TRP A 520 -21.62 -3.06 -18.51
CA TRP A 520 -20.46 -3.78 -18.01
C TRP A 520 -20.78 -5.26 -17.76
N TYR A 521 -21.87 -5.55 -17.07
CA TYR A 521 -22.28 -6.93 -16.82
C TYR A 521 -22.75 -7.64 -18.10
N GLY A 522 -23.45 -6.91 -18.98
CA GLY A 522 -23.90 -7.35 -20.28
C GLY A 522 -22.77 -7.91 -21.13
N LYS A 523 -21.65 -7.18 -21.20
CA LYS A 523 -20.48 -7.55 -22.01
C LYS A 523 -19.59 -8.61 -21.36
N TYR A 524 -19.31 -8.49 -20.06
CA TYR A 524 -18.23 -9.29 -19.43
C TYR A 524 -18.71 -10.41 -18.51
N LYS A 525 -19.95 -10.38 -18.01
CA LYS A 525 -20.53 -11.42 -17.12
C LYS A 525 -19.68 -11.73 -15.88
N LYS A 526 -19.11 -10.69 -15.28
CA LYS A 526 -18.31 -10.73 -14.05
C LYS A 526 -18.95 -9.85 -12.98
N PRO A 527 -18.77 -10.16 -11.68
CA PRO A 527 -19.28 -9.29 -10.63
C PRO A 527 -18.59 -7.92 -10.65
N ILE A 528 -19.31 -6.91 -10.18
CA ILE A 528 -18.90 -5.51 -10.25
C ILE A 528 -18.78 -4.92 -8.84
N ILE A 529 -17.71 -4.18 -8.59
CA ILE A 529 -17.56 -3.28 -7.44
C ILE A 529 -17.62 -1.84 -7.96
N GLN A 530 -18.50 -1.01 -7.39
CA GLN A 530 -18.35 0.44 -7.54
C GLN A 530 -17.18 0.86 -6.64
N SER A 531 -16.00 1.04 -7.25
CA SER A 531 -14.75 1.27 -6.51
C SER A 531 -14.56 2.72 -6.12
N GLU A 532 -15.18 3.67 -6.81
CA GLU A 532 -15.23 5.07 -6.41
C GLU A 532 -16.54 5.73 -6.85
N TYR A 533 -17.10 6.53 -5.96
CA TYR A 533 -18.19 7.46 -6.22
C TYR A 533 -18.18 8.52 -5.12
N GLY A 534 -18.73 9.71 -5.38
CA GLY A 534 -18.82 10.78 -4.38
C GLY A 534 -18.88 12.17 -5.02
N ALA A 535 -18.88 13.18 -4.16
CA ALA A 535 -18.83 14.59 -4.55
C ALA A 535 -17.99 15.35 -3.53
N ASP A 536 -17.24 16.37 -3.97
CA ASP A 536 -16.52 17.22 -3.03
C ASP A 536 -17.53 17.95 -2.13
N ALA A 537 -17.21 18.05 -0.84
CA ALA A 537 -18.01 18.77 0.15
C ALA A 537 -17.09 19.56 1.07
N VAL A 538 -17.28 20.87 1.12
CA VAL A 538 -16.57 21.74 2.07
C VAL A 538 -17.39 21.76 3.36
N ALA A 539 -16.78 21.29 4.46
CA ALA A 539 -17.46 21.21 5.74
C ALA A 539 -18.01 22.58 6.17
N GLY A 540 -19.28 22.60 6.58
CA GLY A 540 -20.00 23.83 6.96
C GLY A 540 -20.58 24.65 5.79
N LEU A 541 -20.38 24.22 4.53
CA LEU A 541 -21.08 24.81 3.40
C LEU A 541 -22.45 24.14 3.22
N HIS A 542 -23.51 24.92 3.34
CA HIS A 542 -24.90 24.47 3.24
C HIS A 542 -25.68 25.28 2.21
N ASN A 543 -26.61 24.64 1.50
CA ASN A 543 -27.54 25.32 0.60
C ASN A 543 -28.80 24.49 0.35
N ASP A 544 -29.94 25.17 0.15
CA ASP A 544 -31.16 24.59 -0.39
C ASP A 544 -31.65 25.46 -1.57
N PRO A 545 -31.91 24.89 -2.76
CA PRO A 545 -31.71 23.49 -3.15
C PRO A 545 -30.23 23.03 -3.05
N PRO A 546 -29.93 21.72 -2.98
CA PRO A 546 -28.56 21.23 -2.89
C PRO A 546 -27.68 21.76 -4.03
N PHE A 547 -26.46 22.23 -3.71
CA PHE A 547 -25.55 22.84 -4.68
C PHE A 547 -24.16 22.21 -4.58
N MET A 548 -23.42 22.14 -5.69
CA MET A 548 -22.08 21.51 -5.69
C MET A 548 -21.21 22.09 -4.56
N PHE A 549 -20.40 21.22 -3.93
CA PHE A 549 -19.60 21.50 -2.73
C PHE A 549 -20.35 21.60 -1.39
N THR A 550 -21.68 21.60 -1.35
CA THR A 550 -22.42 21.58 -0.07
C THR A 550 -22.55 20.18 0.51
N GLU A 551 -22.72 20.11 1.84
CA GLU A 551 -22.97 18.83 2.50
C GLU A 551 -24.30 18.18 2.05
N GLU A 552 -25.32 18.97 1.75
CA GLU A 552 -26.59 18.47 1.20
C GLU A 552 -26.40 17.84 -0.18
N TYR A 553 -25.58 18.44 -1.05
CA TYR A 553 -25.31 17.89 -2.38
C TYR A 553 -24.59 16.55 -2.29
N GLN A 554 -23.58 16.44 -1.42
CA GLN A 554 -22.92 15.16 -1.15
C GLN A 554 -23.95 14.10 -0.69
N LYS A 555 -24.84 14.44 0.24
CA LYS A 555 -25.90 13.50 0.69
C LYS A 555 -26.80 13.07 -0.45
N THR A 556 -27.28 13.99 -1.29
CA THR A 556 -28.21 13.65 -2.37
C THR A 556 -27.53 12.84 -3.47
N VAL A 557 -26.26 13.11 -3.80
CA VAL A 557 -25.46 12.24 -4.69
C VAL A 557 -25.41 10.81 -4.13
N LEU A 558 -25.03 10.67 -2.86
CA LEU A 558 -24.93 9.36 -2.20
C LEU A 558 -26.28 8.61 -2.25
N GLN A 559 -27.38 9.27 -1.90
CA GLN A 559 -28.72 8.66 -1.91
C GLN A 559 -29.14 8.14 -3.29
N ASN A 560 -28.82 8.88 -4.36
CA ASN A 560 -29.14 8.45 -5.73
C ASN A 560 -28.31 7.22 -6.13
N TYR A 561 -27.00 7.22 -5.85
CA TYR A 561 -26.14 6.04 -6.07
C TYR A 561 -26.65 4.81 -5.30
N HIS A 562 -26.95 5.00 -4.01
CA HIS A 562 -27.41 3.94 -3.10
C HIS A 562 -28.71 3.27 -3.55
N THR A 563 -29.62 4.03 -4.17
CA THR A 563 -30.88 3.50 -4.70
C THR A 563 -30.65 2.50 -5.83
N VAL A 564 -29.66 2.74 -6.70
CA VAL A 564 -29.29 1.80 -7.76
C VAL A 564 -28.53 0.60 -7.19
N PHE A 565 -27.62 0.83 -6.24
CA PHE A 565 -26.90 -0.25 -5.57
C PHE A 565 -27.85 -1.24 -4.89
N ASP A 566 -28.91 -0.76 -4.24
CA ASP A 566 -29.89 -1.63 -3.56
C ASP A 566 -30.65 -2.57 -4.50
N GLN A 567 -30.77 -2.19 -5.78
CA GLN A 567 -31.30 -3.05 -6.83
C GLN A 567 -30.22 -4.03 -7.29
N LYS A 568 -29.07 -3.53 -7.73
CA LYS A 568 -28.02 -4.34 -8.38
C LYS A 568 -27.22 -5.23 -7.43
N ARG A 569 -27.20 -4.94 -6.13
CA ARG A 569 -26.51 -5.77 -5.12
C ARG A 569 -27.14 -7.14 -4.89
N LYS A 570 -28.38 -7.33 -5.37
CA LYS A 570 -29.08 -8.61 -5.35
C LYS A 570 -28.81 -9.43 -6.62
N GLU A 571 -28.11 -8.86 -7.59
CA GLU A 571 -27.85 -9.46 -8.89
C GLU A 571 -26.35 -9.78 -9.06
N PHE A 572 -25.51 -8.77 -9.27
CA PHE A 572 -24.10 -8.94 -9.64
C PHE A 572 -23.17 -7.83 -9.13
N VAL A 573 -23.71 -6.79 -8.49
CA VAL A 573 -22.87 -5.80 -7.81
C VAL A 573 -22.49 -6.36 -6.45
N VAL A 574 -21.20 -6.57 -6.21
CA VAL A 574 -20.68 -7.19 -4.99
C VAL A 574 -20.00 -6.19 -4.06
N GLY A 575 -19.99 -4.90 -4.40
CA GLY A 575 -19.40 -3.91 -3.53
C GLY A 575 -19.66 -2.45 -3.88
N GLU A 576 -19.58 -1.60 -2.86
CA GLU A 576 -19.59 -0.14 -2.92
C GLU A 576 -18.49 0.43 -2.02
N LEU A 577 -17.58 1.22 -2.60
CA LEU A 577 -16.48 1.88 -1.91
C LEU A 577 -16.59 3.40 -2.12
N ILE A 578 -16.97 4.12 -1.08
CA ILE A 578 -17.08 5.59 -1.16
C ILE A 578 -15.71 6.22 -1.39
N TRP A 579 -15.64 7.20 -2.28
CA TRP A 579 -14.49 8.09 -2.39
C TRP A 579 -14.78 9.39 -1.62
N ASN A 580 -14.11 9.70 -0.51
CA ASN A 580 -13.04 8.96 0.19
C ASN A 580 -13.39 8.85 1.69
N PHE A 581 -12.62 8.08 2.45
CA PHE A 581 -12.71 8.09 3.90
C PHE A 581 -12.54 9.50 4.45
N ALA A 582 -11.44 10.18 4.15
CA ALA A 582 -11.18 11.53 4.65
C ALA A 582 -10.70 12.46 3.53
N ASP A 583 -10.86 13.77 3.75
CA ASP A 583 -10.22 14.78 2.89
C ASP A 583 -8.69 14.61 2.94
N PHE A 584 -8.03 14.89 1.83
CA PHE A 584 -6.58 14.68 1.70
C PHE A 584 -5.96 15.68 0.70
N LEU A 585 -4.64 15.82 0.70
CA LEU A 585 -3.97 16.85 -0.10
C LEU A 585 -3.69 16.43 -1.54
N THR A 586 -3.75 17.39 -2.47
CA THR A 586 -3.46 17.22 -3.91
C THR A 586 -2.44 18.26 -4.37
N ALA A 587 -1.96 18.13 -5.61
CA ALA A 587 -1.34 19.26 -6.29
C ALA A 587 -2.31 20.46 -6.33
N GLN A 588 -1.76 21.67 -6.42
CA GLN A 588 -2.55 22.89 -6.52
C GLN A 588 -3.29 22.92 -7.87
N GLY A 589 -4.56 23.26 -7.84
CA GLY A 589 -5.38 23.36 -9.05
C GLY A 589 -6.70 24.08 -8.76
N VAL A 590 -7.28 24.72 -9.77
CA VAL A 590 -8.52 25.50 -9.63
C VAL A 590 -9.73 24.64 -9.23
N THR A 591 -9.66 23.33 -9.45
CA THR A 591 -10.70 22.35 -9.09
C THR A 591 -10.42 21.65 -7.75
N ARG A 592 -9.45 22.15 -6.96
CA ARG A 592 -9.02 21.55 -5.69
C ARG A 592 -8.96 22.61 -4.59
N VAL A 593 -9.90 22.55 -3.66
CA VAL A 593 -9.96 23.47 -2.51
C VAL A 593 -9.04 22.94 -1.41
N VAL A 594 -7.75 23.31 -1.47
CA VAL A 594 -6.70 22.84 -0.54
C VAL A 594 -6.68 21.31 -0.47
N GLY A 595 -6.59 20.67 -1.62
CA GLY A 595 -6.71 19.21 -1.76
C GLY A 595 -8.10 18.75 -2.24
N ASN A 596 -8.32 17.44 -2.17
CA ASN A 596 -9.57 16.78 -2.47
C ASN A 596 -10.49 16.86 -1.24
N LYS A 597 -11.77 17.16 -1.47
CA LYS A 597 -12.79 17.38 -0.43
C LYS A 597 -13.94 16.38 -0.49
N LYS A 598 -13.77 15.28 -1.23
CA LYS A 598 -14.77 14.20 -1.34
C LYS A 598 -14.88 13.35 -0.07
N GLY A 599 -14.01 13.57 0.91
CA GLY A 599 -13.98 12.81 2.16
C GLY A 599 -15.31 12.85 2.91
N MET A 600 -15.70 11.71 3.48
CA MET A 600 -16.80 11.61 4.44
C MET A 600 -16.42 12.20 5.80
N PHE A 601 -15.14 12.11 6.14
CA PHE A 601 -14.53 12.82 7.24
C PHE A 601 -13.69 14.00 6.72
N THR A 602 -13.54 15.03 7.53
CA THR A 602 -12.50 16.04 7.31
C THR A 602 -11.12 15.39 7.44
N ARG A 603 -10.07 16.08 6.98
CA ARG A 603 -8.67 15.62 7.12
C ARG A 603 -8.30 15.32 8.59
N GLN A 604 -8.94 16.02 9.54
CA GLN A 604 -8.82 15.87 10.99
C GLN A 604 -9.78 14.82 11.60
N ARG A 605 -10.37 13.95 10.77
CA ARG A 605 -11.21 12.81 11.20
C ARG A 605 -12.50 13.23 11.92
N GLN A 606 -13.08 14.38 11.55
CA GLN A 606 -14.42 14.80 12.00
C GLN A 606 -15.47 14.46 10.94
N PRO A 607 -16.64 13.91 11.33
CA PRO A 607 -17.65 13.49 10.36
C PRO A 607 -18.33 14.69 9.71
N LYS A 608 -18.47 14.65 8.38
CA LYS A 608 -19.44 15.48 7.64
C LYS A 608 -20.81 14.81 7.67
N SER A 609 -21.84 15.50 7.20
CA SER A 609 -23.21 14.95 7.17
C SER A 609 -23.32 13.66 6.34
N GLY A 610 -22.53 13.50 5.28
CA GLY A 610 -22.47 12.27 4.47
C GLY A 610 -21.99 11.03 5.25
N ALA A 611 -21.14 11.19 6.27
CA ALA A 611 -20.65 10.07 7.08
C ALA A 611 -21.76 9.40 7.90
N PHE A 612 -22.72 10.18 8.41
CA PHE A 612 -23.86 9.65 9.16
C PHE A 612 -24.82 8.87 8.24
N LEU A 613 -25.01 9.34 7.00
CA LEU A 613 -25.81 8.65 6.00
C LEU A 613 -25.21 7.29 5.63
N LEU A 614 -23.89 7.23 5.41
CA LEU A 614 -23.21 5.96 5.16
C LEU A 614 -23.25 5.02 6.36
N LYS A 615 -23.11 5.56 7.58
CA LYS A 615 -23.23 4.77 8.80
C LYS A 615 -24.57 4.05 8.85
N GLU A 616 -25.69 4.77 8.67
CA GLU A 616 -27.02 4.16 8.65
C GLU A 616 -27.13 3.08 7.56
N ARG A 617 -26.63 3.37 6.35
CA ARG A 617 -26.63 2.42 5.23
C ARG A 617 -25.86 1.13 5.53
N TYR A 618 -24.61 1.24 5.98
CA TYR A 618 -23.73 0.09 6.14
C TYR A 618 -24.19 -0.81 7.29
N TRP A 619 -24.65 -0.23 8.40
CA TRP A 619 -25.27 -1.02 9.47
C TRP A 619 -26.57 -1.69 9.03
N ARG A 620 -27.39 -1.03 8.20
CA ARG A 620 -28.60 -1.62 7.61
C ARG A 620 -28.26 -2.83 6.73
N ILE A 621 -27.30 -2.68 5.81
CA ILE A 621 -26.84 -3.78 4.94
C ILE A 621 -26.28 -4.94 5.78
N ALA A 622 -25.45 -4.65 6.78
CA ALA A 622 -24.89 -5.67 7.66
C ALA A 622 -25.98 -6.45 8.42
N ASN A 623 -27.02 -5.77 8.91
CA ASN A 623 -28.12 -6.39 9.64
C ASN A 623 -28.99 -7.32 8.77
N GLU A 624 -29.10 -7.08 7.46
CA GLU A 624 -29.85 -7.94 6.53
C GLU A 624 -29.26 -9.36 6.43
N THR A 625 -27.97 -9.52 6.74
CA THR A 625 -27.31 -10.84 6.71
C THR A 625 -27.77 -11.77 7.83
N GLY A 626 -28.39 -11.22 8.89
CA GLY A 626 -28.91 -11.99 10.03
C GLY A 626 -27.85 -12.58 10.96
N VAL A 627 -26.55 -12.32 10.75
CA VAL A 627 -25.45 -12.95 11.49
C VAL A 627 -25.08 -12.23 12.79
N LEU A 628 -25.51 -10.98 12.94
CA LEU A 628 -25.22 -10.17 14.14
C LEU A 628 -26.18 -10.51 15.29
N SER A 629 -25.61 -10.69 16.49
CA SER A 629 -26.38 -10.88 17.72
C SER A 629 -27.30 -9.70 17.98
N THR A 630 -28.43 -9.93 18.65
CA THR A 630 -29.45 -8.89 18.91
C THR A 630 -28.92 -7.68 19.66
N TRP A 631 -27.88 -7.82 20.48
CA TRP A 631 -27.21 -6.71 21.19
C TRP A 631 -26.15 -5.99 20.35
N ALA A 632 -25.67 -6.60 19.27
CA ALA A 632 -24.72 -6.00 18.32
C ALA A 632 -25.43 -5.33 17.13
N LYS A 633 -26.75 -5.48 17.01
CA LYS A 633 -27.55 -4.77 16.02
C LYS A 633 -27.56 -3.29 16.35
N TYR A 634 -27.00 -2.47 15.47
CA TYR A 634 -27.21 -1.03 15.54
C TYR A 634 -28.71 -0.75 15.41
N PRO A 635 -29.30 0.11 16.26
CA PRO A 635 -30.70 0.52 16.12
C PRO A 635 -30.82 1.35 14.85
N CYS A 636 -31.14 0.69 13.73
CA CYS A 636 -31.64 1.37 12.56
C CYS A 636 -33.09 1.75 12.87
N LEU A 637 -33.33 3.03 13.14
CA LEU A 637 -34.69 3.59 13.27
C LEU A 637 -35.42 3.50 11.94
#